data_AF-A0A954Q353-F1
#
_entry.id   AF-A0A954Q353-F1
#
_cell.length_a   1.000
_cell.length_b   1.000
_cell.length_c   1.000
_cell.angle_alpha   90.00
_cell.angle_beta   90.00
_cell.angle_gamma   90.00
#
_symmetry.space_group_name_H-M   'P 1'
#
loop_
_entity.id
_entity.type
_entity.pdbx_description
1 polymer ?
#
loop_
_entity_poly.entity_id
_entity_poly.type
_entity_poly.pdbx_seq_one_letter_code
_entity_poly.pdbx_strand_id
1 'polypeptide(L)'
;MSTTSAPSINFEAIDIAHQSLRLIDDLAAWPVWENGRRIYRLECRDSKRFYRVGFREYAFISLLNGQTTVAAACGLAASALGNDALASDEAESIAIWLIEEGMASLAAESGSDAPSGYAAHRSGRVPPDRVASLWSRFNPFWIQIPVIKNVEPLAPIFRSMAKCLHPLWIAIGTLIVAAGILTFFAHSRDVYESASSLFSPSGWMSLLLTWVVLKFIHETGHAIACHRVGGETGELGIVLILFAPLAYVDVSSCWRLPRRSSRLIVSAAGMFVELFVAAIAIFFWRATDDITIRCWLANVVITAGVSTILFNANPLMRFDGYYLLSDLVQIPNLSTEGTLELRRIGRRLFYGEENGGGHYRGLRRIFILLYGVAAVCWRLIICVVLCFSAAVMFSGAGIALAAVGAVGWFGKPIWVVMTTAVENFRFDPMRFIRSFVVASLVLAIGAGCLGFPIPTGVRIAAAVHDAPDSIIRAGSDGFVRQIHVRDGQFVRRGDPLVTLENRSLEEEEKQLRLSIQENAVLNRIAKDRHDASAEWMTQQDLLALEQKIEQVIPKVDALTITAPFDGTISTRELGVLIDCFVHEGDEITRIVRDGGVEVIGLIHQDEIATAKKYVGLPVTIRDVSYRPYQGRLQRIDPRASYQLPDQSLAAPFGGPIQVTKSDTDDPGHDESVFRLVAPHFLARVDLSAAGQNQLKTGSRVRVYLGYRHDSLAQRITTALRHLWHLTRARAKG
;
A
#
# COMPACT_ATOMS: atom_id res chain seq x y z
N MET A 1 34.57 -13.44 22.55
CA MET A 1 35.25 -13.75 23.81
C MET A 1 34.40 -14.76 24.56
N SER A 2 35.02 -15.91 24.88
CA SER A 2 34.58 -17.07 25.68
C SER A 2 33.08 -17.25 25.91
N THR A 3 32.48 -18.12 25.11
CA THR A 3 31.17 -18.74 25.34
C THR A 3 31.27 -19.73 26.50
N THR A 4 30.83 -19.35 27.69
CA THR A 4 30.49 -20.31 28.76
C THR A 4 29.09 -20.85 28.50
N SER A 5 29.02 -22.05 27.94
CA SER A 5 27.81 -22.86 27.83
C SER A 5 27.33 -23.26 29.23
N ALA A 6 26.01 -23.16 29.47
CA ALA A 6 25.34 -23.85 30.56
C ALA A 6 25.74 -25.35 30.57
N PRO A 7 25.71 -26.05 31.73
CA PRO A 7 26.02 -27.47 31.76
C PRO A 7 24.92 -28.23 31.02
N SER A 8 25.13 -28.47 29.73
CA SER A 8 24.43 -29.50 28.97
C SER A 8 24.77 -30.82 29.63
N ILE A 9 23.75 -31.61 29.98
CA ILE A 9 23.97 -33.02 30.33
C ILE A 9 24.69 -33.63 29.12
N ASN A 10 25.94 -34.06 29.33
CA ASN A 10 26.74 -34.58 28.23
C ASN A 10 26.29 -36.01 27.94
N PHE A 11 25.27 -36.14 27.09
CA PHE A 11 24.65 -37.43 26.75
C PHE A 11 25.64 -38.39 26.05
N GLU A 12 26.78 -37.91 25.54
CA GLU A 12 27.88 -38.77 25.07
C GLU A 12 28.57 -39.57 26.20
N ALA A 13 28.42 -39.15 27.46
CA ALA A 13 29.03 -39.81 28.62
C ALA A 13 28.08 -40.76 29.37
N ILE A 14 26.79 -40.80 28.99
CA ILE A 14 25.76 -41.63 29.64
C ILE A 14 25.20 -42.57 28.58
N ASP A 15 25.39 -43.87 28.74
CA ASP A 15 24.76 -44.88 27.88
C ASP A 15 23.26 -44.95 28.22
N ILE A 16 22.47 -44.15 27.50
CA ILE A 16 21.03 -43.99 27.70
C ILE A 16 20.29 -45.31 27.44
N ALA A 17 20.82 -46.18 26.56
CA ALA A 17 20.19 -47.45 26.22
C ALA A 17 20.01 -48.36 27.44
N HIS A 18 20.92 -48.26 28.42
CA HIS A 18 20.94 -49.10 29.62
C HIS A 18 20.24 -48.46 30.82
N GLN A 19 19.78 -47.22 30.69
CA GLN A 19 19.09 -46.49 31.76
C GLN A 19 17.59 -46.80 31.76
N SER A 20 16.99 -46.88 32.94
CA SER A 20 15.53 -46.89 33.08
C SER A 20 15.00 -45.45 33.15
N LEU A 21 14.04 -45.16 32.28
CA LEU A 21 13.37 -43.86 32.24
C LEU A 21 11.97 -43.98 32.80
N ARG A 22 11.62 -43.02 33.66
CA ARG A 22 10.27 -42.88 34.21
C ARG A 22 9.62 -41.64 33.58
N LEU A 23 8.46 -41.85 32.95
CA LEU A 23 7.61 -40.74 32.50
C LEU A 23 7.07 -39.95 33.71
N ILE A 24 6.86 -38.65 33.53
CA ILE A 24 6.26 -37.80 34.55
C ILE A 24 4.77 -38.16 34.71
N ASP A 25 4.28 -38.14 35.96
CA ASP A 25 2.93 -38.56 36.31
C ASP A 25 1.82 -37.71 35.64
N ASP A 26 2.15 -36.48 35.21
CA ASP A 26 1.24 -35.54 34.52
C ASP A 26 1.21 -35.63 32.99
N LEU A 27 1.90 -36.61 32.40
CA LEU A 27 1.88 -36.83 30.95
C LEU A 27 0.59 -37.54 30.52
N ALA A 28 -0.32 -36.79 29.90
CA ALA A 28 -1.56 -37.35 29.34
C ALA A 28 -1.36 -37.73 27.87
N ALA A 29 -1.85 -38.91 27.47
CA ALA A 29 -1.80 -39.37 26.08
C ALA A 29 -3.17 -39.87 25.61
N TRP A 30 -3.59 -39.50 24.41
CA TRP A 30 -4.81 -40.04 23.80
C TRP A 30 -4.66 -40.29 22.29
N PRO A 31 -5.36 -41.31 21.76
CA PRO A 31 -5.32 -41.63 20.35
C PRO A 31 -6.17 -40.67 19.51
N VAL A 32 -5.66 -40.26 18.36
CA VAL A 32 -6.35 -39.45 17.36
C VAL A 32 -6.15 -40.09 15.98
N TRP A 33 -7.21 -40.15 15.19
CA TRP A 33 -7.16 -40.61 13.80
C TRP A 33 -6.93 -39.41 12.88
N GLU A 34 -5.79 -39.40 12.18
CA GLU A 34 -5.49 -38.38 11.16
C GLU A 34 -5.10 -39.05 9.85
N ASN A 35 -5.76 -38.66 8.75
CA ASN A 35 -5.53 -39.21 7.40
C ASN A 35 -5.51 -40.77 7.35
N GLY A 36 -6.38 -41.43 8.11
CA GLY A 36 -6.47 -42.89 8.14
C GLY A 36 -5.38 -43.60 8.95
N ARG A 37 -4.46 -42.87 9.59
CA ARG A 37 -3.43 -43.41 10.48
C ARG A 37 -3.73 -43.07 11.94
N ARG A 38 -3.40 -44.00 12.83
CA ARG A 38 -3.50 -43.80 14.28
C ARG A 38 -2.26 -43.07 14.79
N ILE A 39 -2.47 -41.91 15.39
CA ILE A 39 -1.43 -41.04 15.95
C ILE A 39 -1.81 -40.74 17.41
N TYR A 40 -0.83 -40.49 18.26
CA TYR A 40 -1.04 -40.15 19.66
C TYR A 40 -0.60 -38.72 19.91
N ARG A 41 -1.42 -38.00 20.70
CA ARG A 41 -1.08 -36.67 21.19
C ARG A 41 -0.66 -36.79 22.64
N LEU A 42 0.52 -36.26 22.94
CA LEU A 42 1.04 -36.17 24.30
C LEU A 42 0.84 -34.74 24.80
N GLU A 43 0.36 -34.60 26.02
CA GLU A 43 0.21 -33.32 26.70
C GLU A 43 0.95 -33.36 28.04
N CYS A 44 1.80 -32.37 28.24
CA CYS A 44 2.40 -32.10 29.54
C CYS A 44 1.58 -30.97 30.20
N ARG A 45 0.79 -31.30 31.23
CA ARG A 45 -0.18 -30.38 31.85
C ARG A 45 0.48 -29.13 32.46
N ASP A 46 1.64 -29.31 33.09
CA ASP A 46 2.40 -28.21 33.70
C ASP A 46 2.97 -27.22 32.67
N SER A 47 3.44 -27.72 31.52
CA SER A 47 4.03 -26.88 30.48
C SER A 47 3.02 -26.41 29.43
N LYS A 48 1.80 -26.95 29.44
CA LYS A 48 0.75 -26.79 28.40
C LYS A 48 1.27 -27.05 26.98
N ARG A 49 2.28 -27.90 26.82
CA ARG A 49 2.85 -28.28 25.52
C ARG A 49 2.18 -29.53 24.99
N PHE A 50 1.92 -29.52 23.68
CA PHE A 50 1.34 -30.63 22.95
C PHE A 50 2.35 -31.18 21.94
N TYR A 51 2.54 -32.50 21.97
CA TYR A 51 3.39 -33.21 21.03
C TYR A 51 2.60 -34.24 20.25
N ARG A 52 3.09 -34.54 19.05
CA ARG A 52 2.49 -35.51 18.13
C ARG A 52 3.47 -36.64 17.92
N VAL A 53 3.09 -37.84 18.31
CA VAL A 53 3.89 -39.05 18.17
C VAL A 53 3.10 -40.11 17.40
N GLY A 54 3.76 -40.88 16.55
CA GLY A 54 3.09 -41.98 15.84
C GLY A 54 2.78 -43.15 16.77
N PHE A 55 2.16 -44.19 16.22
CA PHE A 55 1.81 -45.37 16.99
C PHE A 55 3.05 -46.13 17.50
N ARG A 56 4.12 -46.19 16.68
CA ARG A 56 5.37 -46.90 16.99
C ARG A 56 6.10 -46.23 18.14
N GLU A 57 6.19 -44.91 18.07
CA GLU A 57 6.77 -44.03 19.07
C GLU A 57 5.95 -44.10 20.37
N TYR A 58 4.63 -44.04 20.30
CA TYR A 58 3.79 -44.17 21.49
C TYR A 58 3.95 -45.52 22.18
N ALA A 59 4.01 -46.62 21.42
CA ALA A 59 4.21 -47.95 21.99
C ALA A 59 5.52 -48.03 22.79
N PHE A 60 6.62 -47.51 22.24
CA PHE A 60 7.89 -47.39 22.95
C PHE A 60 7.77 -46.51 24.20
N ILE A 61 7.21 -45.29 24.06
CA ILE A 61 7.05 -44.34 25.18
C ILE A 61 6.22 -44.96 26.31
N SER A 62 5.14 -45.67 25.98
CA SER A 62 4.25 -46.29 26.96
C SER A 62 4.90 -47.38 27.81
N LEU A 63 6.05 -47.92 27.36
CA LEU A 63 6.82 -48.92 28.08
C LEU A 63 7.82 -48.32 29.08
N LEU A 64 8.05 -47.00 29.06
CA LEU A 64 9.00 -46.29 29.94
C LEU A 64 8.37 -45.99 31.31
N ASN A 65 8.30 -47.01 32.16
CA ASN A 65 7.67 -46.94 33.48
C ASN A 65 8.67 -46.78 34.65
N GLY A 66 9.96 -46.61 34.36
CA GLY A 66 11.03 -46.55 35.36
C GLY A 66 11.60 -47.89 35.79
N GLN A 67 11.04 -49.02 35.33
CA GLN A 67 11.54 -50.37 35.62
C GLN A 67 12.19 -51.02 34.40
N THR A 68 11.79 -50.62 33.20
CA THR A 68 12.34 -51.07 31.92
C THR A 68 13.48 -50.14 31.48
N THR A 69 14.59 -50.72 31.03
CA THR A 69 15.65 -49.96 30.36
C THR A 69 15.21 -49.56 28.96
N VAL A 70 15.80 -48.50 28.38
CA VAL A 70 15.49 -48.05 27.01
C VAL A 70 15.67 -49.17 25.99
N ALA A 71 16.75 -49.96 26.09
CA ALA A 71 17.02 -51.11 25.23
C ALA A 71 15.96 -52.22 25.41
N ALA A 72 15.56 -52.52 26.65
CA ALA A 72 14.51 -53.51 26.92
C ALA A 72 13.13 -53.05 26.42
N ALA A 73 12.79 -51.76 26.59
CA ALA A 73 11.57 -51.16 26.06
C ALA A 73 11.55 -51.19 24.53
N CYS A 74 12.69 -50.93 23.87
CA CYS A 74 12.84 -51.07 22.43
C CYS A 74 12.63 -52.53 21.98
N GLY A 75 13.23 -53.50 22.68
CA GLY A 75 13.05 -54.92 22.39
C GLY A 75 11.60 -55.41 22.58
N LEU A 76 10.94 -54.96 23.66
CA LEU A 76 9.52 -55.26 23.91
C LEU A 76 8.62 -54.61 22.86
N ALA A 77 8.84 -53.34 22.51
CA ALA A 77 8.13 -52.69 21.41
C ALA A 77 8.34 -53.43 20.08
N ALA A 78 9.55 -53.93 19.83
CA ALA A 78 9.86 -54.72 18.65
C ALA A 78 9.13 -56.06 18.59
N SER A 79 8.99 -56.73 19.73
CA SER A 79 8.20 -57.97 19.82
C SER A 79 6.72 -57.75 19.48
N ALA A 80 6.17 -56.57 19.80
CA ALA A 80 4.76 -56.24 19.59
C ALA A 80 4.46 -55.67 18.19
N LEU A 81 5.40 -54.91 17.61
CA LEU A 81 5.21 -54.19 16.33
C LEU A 81 5.86 -54.88 15.13
N GLY A 82 6.75 -55.86 15.35
CA GLY A 82 7.46 -56.58 14.28
C GLY A 82 8.30 -55.64 13.40
N ASN A 83 8.09 -55.68 12.08
CA ASN A 83 8.80 -54.82 11.12
C ASN A 83 8.48 -53.32 11.26
N ASP A 84 7.43 -52.98 11.99
CA ASP A 84 7.06 -51.60 12.30
C ASP A 84 7.63 -51.14 13.67
N ALA A 85 8.71 -51.73 14.15
CA ALA A 85 9.36 -51.31 15.40
C ALA A 85 10.41 -50.22 15.19
N LEU A 86 10.56 -49.29 16.14
CA LEU A 86 11.62 -48.29 16.11
C LEU A 86 13.00 -48.96 16.09
N ALA A 87 13.94 -48.36 15.36
CA ALA A 87 15.33 -48.75 15.46
C ALA A 87 15.94 -48.25 16.78
N SER A 88 17.03 -48.88 17.24
CA SER A 88 17.64 -48.58 18.54
C SER A 88 18.10 -47.12 18.66
N ASP A 89 18.64 -46.57 17.57
CA ASP A 89 19.07 -45.18 17.43
C ASP A 89 17.89 -44.20 17.47
N GLU A 90 16.77 -44.55 16.83
CA GLU A 90 15.53 -43.77 16.91
C GLU A 90 14.94 -43.77 18.34
N ALA A 91 14.98 -44.92 19.03
CA ALA A 91 14.51 -45.04 20.41
C ALA A 91 15.36 -44.21 21.38
N GLU A 92 16.68 -44.21 21.24
CA GLU A 92 17.60 -43.35 22.00
C GLU A 92 17.35 -41.86 21.73
N SER A 93 17.14 -41.49 20.45
CA SER A 93 16.82 -40.11 20.08
C SER A 93 15.51 -39.63 20.72
N ILE A 94 14.49 -40.49 20.75
CA ILE A 94 13.20 -40.21 21.42
C ILE A 94 13.39 -40.10 22.94
N ALA A 95 14.22 -40.97 23.53
CA ALA A 95 14.54 -40.92 24.96
C ALA A 95 15.25 -39.61 25.35
N ILE A 96 16.24 -39.17 24.57
CA ILE A 96 16.91 -37.88 24.76
C ILE A 96 15.90 -36.74 24.66
N TRP A 97 15.07 -36.74 23.61
CA TRP A 97 14.04 -35.73 23.41
C TRP A 97 13.06 -35.65 24.59
N LEU A 98 12.65 -36.79 25.16
CA LEU A 98 11.79 -36.82 26.35
C LEU A 98 12.47 -36.19 27.58
N ILE A 99 13.78 -36.39 27.77
CA ILE A 99 14.52 -35.81 28.89
C ILE A 99 14.73 -34.30 28.68
N GLU A 100 15.11 -33.88 27.47
CA GLU A 100 15.33 -32.47 27.12
C GLU A 100 14.06 -31.62 27.30
N GLU A 101 12.92 -32.16 26.88
CA GLU A 101 11.61 -31.51 27.05
C GLU A 101 11.03 -31.67 28.46
N GLY A 102 11.74 -32.37 29.36
CA GLY A 102 11.32 -32.59 30.73
C GLY A 102 10.01 -33.37 30.81
N MET A 103 9.86 -34.42 30.00
CA MET A 103 8.73 -35.38 30.01
C MET A 103 9.10 -36.72 30.65
N ALA A 104 10.39 -37.02 30.77
CA ALA A 104 10.91 -38.21 31.45
C ALA A 104 12.10 -37.86 32.35
N SER A 105 12.28 -38.62 33.43
CA SER A 105 13.44 -38.55 34.32
C SER A 105 14.15 -39.91 34.39
N LEU A 106 15.45 -39.88 34.69
CA LEU A 106 16.21 -41.08 35.00
C LEU A 106 15.67 -41.67 36.32
N ALA A 107 15.23 -42.93 36.28
CA ALA A 107 14.83 -43.63 37.48
C ALA A 107 16.10 -43.96 38.27
N ALA A 108 16.39 -43.18 39.31
CA ALA A 108 17.55 -43.40 40.16
C ALA A 108 17.56 -44.83 40.71
N GLU A 109 18.73 -45.49 40.63
CA GLU A 109 18.96 -46.84 41.13
C GLU A 109 18.47 -46.98 42.57
N SER A 110 17.53 -47.89 42.77
CA SER A 110 17.05 -48.27 44.10
C SER A 110 18.14 -49.09 44.78
N GLY A 111 18.99 -48.44 45.59
CA GLY A 111 19.90 -49.14 46.50
C GLY A 111 21.19 -48.44 46.84
N SER A 112 21.14 -47.34 47.61
CA SER A 112 22.12 -47.02 48.68
C SER A 112 21.83 -45.65 49.27
N ASP A 113 21.97 -45.54 50.58
CA ASP A 113 21.90 -44.29 51.34
C ASP A 113 22.86 -43.24 50.75
N ALA A 114 22.29 -42.26 50.04
CA ALA A 114 22.95 -41.00 49.72
C ALA A 114 22.17 -39.87 50.41
N PRO A 115 22.86 -38.90 51.04
CA PRO A 115 22.24 -38.00 52.00
C PRO A 115 21.18 -37.12 51.33
N SER A 116 20.09 -36.93 52.07
CA SER A 116 19.01 -35.99 51.88
C SER A 116 19.50 -34.59 51.46
N GLY A 117 19.71 -34.40 50.16
CA GLY A 117 20.19 -33.13 49.60
C GLY A 117 19.87 -32.90 48.12
N TYR A 118 19.46 -33.93 47.37
CA TYR A 118 19.27 -33.82 45.91
C TYR A 118 17.83 -33.98 45.40
N ALA A 119 16.84 -34.18 46.29
CA ALA A 119 15.43 -34.35 45.92
C ALA A 119 14.56 -33.08 46.01
N ALA A 120 15.13 -31.90 46.29
CA ALA A 120 14.37 -30.66 46.48
C ALA A 120 14.57 -29.58 45.39
N HIS A 121 15.31 -29.86 44.32
CA HIS A 121 15.53 -28.90 43.23
C HIS A 121 15.06 -29.44 41.88
N ARG A 122 13.79 -29.16 41.53
CA ARG A 122 13.35 -28.67 40.19
C ARG A 122 11.81 -28.62 40.07
N SER A 123 11.20 -27.73 40.86
CA SER A 123 10.05 -26.91 40.40
C SER A 123 10.49 -25.48 40.02
N GLY A 124 11.81 -25.29 39.89
CA GLY A 124 12.44 -24.04 39.52
C GLY A 124 12.77 -24.02 38.05
N ARG A 125 12.19 -23.06 37.32
CA ARG A 125 12.74 -22.43 36.11
C ARG A 125 14.24 -22.70 35.98
N VAL A 126 14.66 -23.23 34.82
CA VAL A 126 16.04 -23.12 34.34
C VAL A 126 16.56 -21.72 34.70
N PRO A 127 17.60 -21.58 35.54
CA PRO A 127 18.13 -20.26 35.87
C PRO A 127 18.68 -19.71 34.56
N PRO A 128 18.15 -18.60 34.05
CA PRO A 128 18.62 -18.09 32.79
C PRO A 128 19.88 -17.27 33.13
N ASP A 129 20.99 -17.54 32.43
CA ASP A 129 22.24 -16.78 32.53
C ASP A 129 21.91 -15.30 32.73
N ARG A 130 22.27 -14.73 33.89
CA ARG A 130 21.74 -13.40 34.31
C ARG A 130 22.05 -12.28 33.30
N VAL A 131 23.00 -12.49 32.39
CA VAL A 131 23.36 -11.53 31.35
C VAL A 131 22.60 -11.79 30.03
N ALA A 132 22.31 -13.05 29.67
CA ALA A 132 21.48 -13.37 28.50
C ALA A 132 19.97 -13.25 28.80
N SER A 133 19.56 -13.43 30.06
CA SER A 133 18.17 -13.43 30.49
C SER A 133 17.57 -12.06 30.72
N LEU A 134 18.39 -11.06 31.08
CA LEU A 134 17.95 -9.67 31.11
C LEU A 134 17.64 -9.19 29.69
N TRP A 135 18.44 -9.58 28.70
CA TRP A 135 18.17 -9.25 27.29
C TRP A 135 17.07 -10.11 26.65
N SER A 136 16.82 -11.34 27.13
CA SER A 136 15.70 -12.15 26.63
C SER A 136 14.36 -11.84 27.32
N ARG A 137 14.37 -11.30 28.55
CA ARG A 137 13.18 -10.79 29.25
C ARG A 137 12.84 -9.36 28.85
N PHE A 138 13.84 -8.54 28.51
CA PHE A 138 13.65 -7.30 27.78
C PHE A 138 13.72 -7.57 26.29
N ASN A 139 12.80 -8.37 25.79
CA ASN A 139 12.38 -8.21 24.40
C ASN A 139 11.31 -7.11 24.40
N PRO A 140 11.63 -5.83 24.15
CA PRO A 140 10.64 -4.75 24.13
C PRO A 140 9.52 -4.98 23.09
N PHE A 141 9.69 -5.98 22.22
CA PHE A 141 8.71 -6.42 21.24
C PHE A 141 7.70 -7.45 21.77
N TRP A 142 7.87 -8.04 22.96
CA TRP A 142 6.96 -9.07 23.49
C TRP A 142 6.92 -9.11 25.02
N ILE A 143 6.05 -8.31 25.63
CA ILE A 143 5.82 -8.31 27.09
C ILE A 143 4.43 -8.90 27.38
N GLN A 144 4.38 -10.02 28.09
CA GLN A 144 3.11 -10.67 28.46
C GLN A 144 2.72 -10.31 29.90
N ILE A 145 1.51 -9.79 30.06
CA ILE A 145 0.93 -9.43 31.35
C ILE A 145 -0.35 -10.27 31.52
N PRO A 146 -0.30 -11.39 32.28
CA PRO A 146 -1.50 -12.16 32.58
C PRO A 146 -2.37 -11.35 33.53
N VAL A 147 -3.59 -11.00 33.10
CA VAL A 147 -4.54 -10.20 33.90
C VAL A 147 -5.37 -11.12 34.79
N ILE A 148 -5.85 -12.24 34.24
CA ILE A 148 -6.65 -13.25 34.92
C ILE A 148 -5.96 -14.61 34.72
N LYS A 149 -5.34 -15.13 35.77
CA LYS A 149 -4.63 -16.43 35.72
C LYS A 149 -5.58 -17.63 35.71
N ASN A 150 -6.70 -17.54 36.42
CA ASN A 150 -7.72 -18.59 36.50
C ASN A 150 -9.04 -18.05 35.94
N VAL A 151 -9.40 -18.49 34.74
CA VAL A 151 -10.63 -18.07 34.04
C VAL A 151 -11.85 -18.93 34.43
N GLU A 152 -11.66 -19.97 35.25
CA GLU A 152 -12.75 -20.82 35.76
C GLU A 152 -13.97 -20.06 36.34
N PRO A 153 -13.82 -18.96 37.08
CA PRO A 153 -14.97 -18.20 37.59
C PRO A 153 -15.83 -17.57 36.48
N LEU A 154 -15.25 -17.33 35.30
CA LEU A 154 -15.94 -16.78 34.12
C LEU A 154 -16.50 -17.89 33.20
N ALA A 155 -16.09 -19.14 33.39
CA ALA A 155 -16.60 -20.29 32.65
C ALA A 155 -18.13 -20.42 32.62
N PRO A 156 -18.90 -20.20 33.72
CA PRO A 156 -20.37 -20.26 33.66
C PRO A 156 -20.98 -19.15 32.79
N ILE A 157 -20.36 -17.96 32.75
CA ILE A 157 -20.79 -16.85 31.88
C ILE A 157 -20.53 -17.23 30.43
N PHE A 158 -19.33 -17.70 30.09
CA PHE A 158 -19.00 -18.14 28.74
C PHE A 158 -19.88 -19.31 28.27
N ARG A 159 -20.17 -20.27 29.16
CA ARG A 159 -21.07 -21.41 28.85
C ARG A 159 -22.52 -20.95 28.64
N SER A 160 -22.96 -19.92 29.36
CA SER A 160 -24.28 -19.32 29.16
C SER A 160 -24.35 -18.54 27.84
N MET A 161 -23.34 -17.73 27.54
CA MET A 161 -23.21 -17.01 26.26
C MET A 161 -23.01 -17.95 25.07
N ALA A 162 -22.44 -19.14 25.28
CA ALA A 162 -22.31 -20.17 24.25
C ALA A 162 -23.67 -20.65 23.71
N LYS A 163 -24.78 -20.43 24.44
CA LYS A 163 -26.13 -20.66 23.89
C LYS A 163 -26.44 -19.75 22.69
N CYS A 164 -25.83 -18.57 22.62
CA CYS A 164 -25.93 -17.67 21.46
C CYS A 164 -25.20 -18.22 20.22
N LEU A 165 -24.36 -19.25 20.36
CA LEU A 165 -23.76 -20.01 19.25
C LEU A 165 -24.64 -21.21 18.84
N HIS A 166 -25.96 -21.10 18.99
CA HIS A 166 -26.90 -22.06 18.40
C HIS A 166 -26.86 -21.93 16.86
N PRO A 167 -26.98 -23.02 16.08
CA PRO A 167 -26.92 -22.96 14.61
C PRO A 167 -27.86 -21.93 13.99
N LEU A 168 -29.05 -21.72 14.59
CA LEU A 168 -29.99 -20.67 14.19
C LEU A 168 -29.39 -19.26 14.31
N TRP A 169 -28.80 -18.93 15.46
CA TRP A 169 -28.19 -17.61 15.69
C TRP A 169 -26.94 -17.40 14.86
N ILE A 170 -26.17 -18.47 14.60
CA ILE A 170 -25.03 -18.42 13.67
C ILE A 170 -25.52 -18.13 12.24
N ALA A 171 -26.61 -18.78 11.80
CA ALA A 171 -27.20 -18.53 10.49
C ALA A 171 -27.71 -17.08 10.36
N ILE A 172 -28.42 -16.58 11.37
CA ILE A 172 -28.86 -15.17 11.44
C ILE A 172 -27.66 -14.23 11.43
N GLY A 173 -26.63 -14.49 12.25
CA GLY A 173 -25.41 -13.68 12.28
C GLY A 173 -24.67 -13.68 10.95
N THR A 174 -24.61 -14.82 10.27
CA THR A 174 -24.01 -14.95 8.93
C THR A 174 -24.80 -14.15 7.89
N LEU A 175 -26.13 -14.16 7.96
CA LEU A 175 -26.98 -13.35 7.10
C LEU A 175 -26.77 -11.85 7.35
N ILE A 176 -26.66 -11.43 8.61
CA ILE A 176 -26.35 -10.05 9.00
C ILE A 176 -24.98 -9.63 8.46
N VAL A 177 -23.95 -10.48 8.61
CA VAL A 177 -22.61 -10.24 8.06
C VAL A 177 -22.66 -10.12 6.54
N ALA A 178 -23.36 -11.03 5.85
CA ALA A 178 -23.51 -10.97 4.40
C ALA A 178 -24.20 -9.68 3.94
N ALA A 179 -25.30 -9.28 4.61
CA ALA A 179 -26.00 -8.04 4.33
C ALA A 179 -25.14 -6.79 4.65
N GLY A 180 -24.34 -6.83 5.72
CA GLY A 180 -23.38 -5.78 6.06
C GLY A 180 -22.28 -5.65 5.02
N ILE A 181 -21.73 -6.75 4.53
CA ILE A 181 -20.74 -6.78 3.44
C ILE A 181 -21.34 -6.18 2.15
N LEU A 182 -22.56 -6.60 1.77
CA LEU A 182 -23.26 -6.04 0.61
C LEU A 182 -23.47 -4.52 0.76
N THR A 183 -23.88 -4.07 1.96
CA THR A 183 -24.10 -2.66 2.27
C THR A 183 -22.80 -1.86 2.19
N PHE A 184 -21.70 -2.41 2.73
CA PHE A 184 -20.37 -1.83 2.66
C PHE A 184 -19.92 -1.66 1.21
N PHE A 185 -20.04 -2.69 0.37
CA PHE A 185 -19.64 -2.58 -1.04
C PHE A 185 -20.50 -1.58 -1.81
N ALA A 186 -21.81 -1.53 -1.53
CA ALA A 186 -22.73 -0.57 -2.15
C ALA A 186 -22.41 0.90 -1.80
N HIS A 187 -21.85 1.18 -0.62
CA HIS A 187 -21.53 2.54 -0.13
C HIS A 187 -20.04 2.72 0.15
N SER A 188 -19.19 1.94 -0.52
CA SER A 188 -17.76 1.87 -0.21
C SER A 188 -17.04 3.21 -0.36
N ARG A 189 -17.50 4.06 -1.29
CA ARG A 189 -16.98 5.42 -1.48
C ARG A 189 -17.29 6.31 -0.28
N ASP A 190 -18.56 6.38 0.13
CA ASP A 190 -19.02 7.21 1.24
C ASP A 190 -18.40 6.79 2.58
N VAL A 191 -18.24 5.47 2.79
CA VAL A 191 -17.56 4.93 3.97
C VAL A 191 -16.09 5.33 3.97
N TYR A 192 -15.41 5.24 2.82
CA TYR A 192 -14.01 5.64 2.69
C TYR A 192 -13.83 7.15 2.92
N GLU A 193 -14.74 7.98 2.41
CA GLU A 193 -14.73 9.43 2.66
C GLU A 193 -14.92 9.75 4.14
N SER A 194 -15.87 9.10 4.81
CA SER A 194 -16.09 9.24 6.27
C SER A 194 -14.86 8.79 7.07
N ALA A 195 -14.22 7.72 6.60
CA ALA A 195 -13.02 7.13 7.18
C ALA A 195 -11.72 7.89 6.84
N SER A 196 -11.75 8.90 5.97
CA SER A 196 -10.55 9.68 5.62
C SER A 196 -9.96 10.43 6.82
N SER A 197 -10.80 10.70 7.83
CA SER A 197 -10.41 11.23 9.13
C SER A 197 -9.65 10.23 10.02
N LEU A 198 -9.61 8.93 9.70
CA LEU A 198 -8.90 7.89 10.47
C LEU A 198 -7.43 8.19 10.74
N PHE A 199 -6.77 8.81 9.76
CA PHE A 199 -5.35 9.11 9.82
C PHE A 199 -5.06 10.52 10.33
N SER A 200 -6.09 11.28 10.72
CA SER A 200 -5.89 12.57 11.37
C SER A 200 -5.38 12.37 12.80
N PRO A 201 -4.44 13.19 13.29
CA PRO A 201 -3.95 13.09 14.66
C PRO A 201 -5.05 13.20 15.74
N SER A 202 -6.14 13.92 15.46
CA SER A 202 -7.26 14.07 16.40
C SER A 202 -8.05 12.78 16.61
N GLY A 203 -8.02 11.85 15.66
CA GLY A 203 -8.72 10.56 15.73
C GLY A 203 -7.93 9.42 16.40
N TRP A 204 -6.65 9.60 16.73
CA TRP A 204 -5.81 8.49 17.19
C TRP A 204 -6.26 7.87 18.52
N MET A 205 -6.73 8.71 19.45
CA MET A 205 -7.22 8.20 20.75
C MET A 205 -8.50 7.37 20.58
N SER A 206 -9.43 7.82 19.75
CA SER A 206 -10.67 7.08 19.49
C SER A 206 -10.38 5.80 18.72
N LEU A 207 -9.44 5.82 17.77
CA LEU A 207 -8.98 4.63 17.06
C LEU A 207 -8.34 3.60 18.00
N LEU A 208 -7.45 4.04 18.89
CA LEU A 208 -6.80 3.17 19.88
C LEU A 208 -7.83 2.53 20.80
N LEU A 209 -8.76 3.31 21.34
CA LEU A 209 -9.82 2.80 22.22
C LEU A 209 -10.71 1.79 21.49
N THR A 210 -11.16 2.13 20.28
CA THR A 210 -11.94 1.21 19.42
C THR A 210 -11.17 -0.09 19.18
N TRP A 211 -9.87 -0.01 18.87
CA TRP A 211 -9.05 -1.18 18.61
C TRP A 211 -8.91 -2.07 19.86
N VAL A 212 -8.64 -1.51 21.05
CA VAL A 212 -8.56 -2.29 22.30
C VAL A 212 -9.88 -2.99 22.60
N VAL A 213 -11.00 -2.28 22.49
CA VAL A 213 -12.34 -2.84 22.73
C VAL A 213 -12.65 -3.97 21.75
N LEU A 214 -12.37 -3.79 20.46
CA LEU A 214 -12.59 -4.82 19.45
C LEU A 214 -11.74 -6.07 19.72
N LYS A 215 -10.48 -5.92 20.14
CA LYS A 215 -9.64 -7.07 20.49
C LYS A 215 -10.11 -7.80 21.74
N PHE A 216 -10.62 -7.09 22.73
CA PHE A 216 -11.26 -7.76 23.87
C PHE A 216 -12.49 -8.58 23.45
N ILE A 217 -13.33 -8.03 22.57
CA ILE A 217 -14.49 -8.73 22.01
C ILE A 217 -14.05 -9.96 21.18
N HIS A 218 -12.98 -9.83 20.38
CA HIS A 218 -12.39 -10.91 19.58
C HIS A 218 -11.96 -12.10 20.45
N GLU A 219 -11.16 -11.86 21.48
CA GLU A 219 -10.69 -12.89 22.41
C GLU A 219 -11.86 -13.54 23.17
N THR A 220 -12.86 -12.74 23.55
CA THR A 220 -14.09 -13.26 24.17
C THR A 220 -14.83 -14.22 23.21
N GLY A 221 -14.83 -13.94 21.91
CA GLY A 221 -15.36 -14.84 20.89
C GLY A 221 -14.69 -16.22 20.91
N HIS A 222 -13.36 -16.26 20.96
CA HIS A 222 -12.59 -17.50 21.09
C HIS A 222 -12.91 -18.25 22.39
N ALA A 223 -12.98 -17.54 23.52
CA ALA A 223 -13.31 -18.12 24.83
C ALA A 223 -14.69 -18.79 24.85
N ILE A 224 -15.71 -18.12 24.30
CA ILE A 224 -17.08 -18.64 24.23
C ILE A 224 -17.15 -19.87 23.31
N ALA A 225 -16.50 -19.81 22.14
CA ALA A 225 -16.45 -20.93 21.20
C ALA A 225 -15.71 -22.15 21.78
N CYS A 226 -14.65 -21.94 22.54
CA CYS A 226 -13.91 -23.01 23.21
C CYS A 226 -14.83 -23.78 24.18
N HIS A 227 -15.55 -23.06 25.05
CA HIS A 227 -16.49 -23.67 26.01
C HIS A 227 -17.69 -24.34 25.34
N ARG A 228 -18.21 -23.78 24.24
CA ARG A 228 -19.31 -24.37 23.44
C ARG A 228 -18.99 -25.80 23.01
N VAL A 229 -17.73 -26.03 22.68
CA VAL A 229 -17.24 -27.27 22.08
C VAL A 229 -16.63 -28.22 23.12
N GLY A 230 -16.67 -27.84 24.40
CA GLY A 230 -16.19 -28.64 25.53
C GLY A 230 -14.71 -28.44 25.86
N GLY A 231 -14.08 -27.38 25.34
CA GLY A 231 -12.74 -26.96 25.76
C GLY A 231 -12.76 -26.05 26.99
N GLU A 232 -11.59 -25.88 27.60
CA GLU A 232 -11.35 -25.06 28.79
C GLU A 232 -10.46 -23.87 28.42
N THR A 233 -10.74 -22.68 28.97
CA THR A 233 -9.85 -21.52 28.81
C THR A 233 -8.86 -21.47 29.97
N GLY A 234 -7.58 -21.26 29.66
CA GLY A 234 -6.53 -21.15 30.66
C GLY A 234 -6.50 -19.77 31.32
N GLU A 235 -5.58 -18.94 30.82
CA GLU A 235 -5.37 -17.56 31.27
C GLU A 235 -5.89 -16.54 30.25
N LEU A 236 -6.22 -15.35 30.73
CA LEU A 236 -6.59 -14.19 29.92
C LEU A 236 -5.68 -13.02 30.29
N GLY A 237 -5.14 -12.31 29.30
CA GLY A 237 -4.20 -11.23 29.57
C GLY A 237 -4.03 -10.26 28.43
N ILE A 238 -2.98 -9.43 28.54
CA ILE A 238 -2.58 -8.46 27.53
C ILE A 238 -1.11 -8.71 27.18
N VAL A 239 -0.83 -8.81 25.89
CA VAL A 239 0.53 -8.82 25.35
C VAL A 239 0.82 -7.45 24.74
N LEU A 240 1.93 -6.83 25.13
CA LEU A 240 2.43 -5.63 24.49
C LEU A 240 3.41 -6.04 23.37
N ILE A 241 3.00 -5.83 22.12
CA ILE A 241 3.86 -5.97 20.94
C ILE A 241 4.25 -4.57 20.49
N LEU A 242 5.54 -4.22 20.61
CA LEU A 242 6.02 -2.85 20.30
C LEU A 242 5.19 -1.77 21.02
N PHE A 243 4.91 -1.98 22.31
CA PHE A 243 4.04 -1.13 23.15
C PHE A 243 2.55 -1.08 22.74
N ALA A 244 2.12 -1.76 21.67
CA ALA A 244 0.70 -1.88 21.32
C ALA A 244 0.02 -2.99 22.18
N PRO A 245 -1.07 -2.70 22.91
CA PRO A 245 -1.71 -3.67 23.82
C PRO A 245 -2.68 -4.62 23.10
N LEU A 246 -2.26 -5.86 22.85
CA LEU A 246 -3.14 -6.91 22.32
C LEU A 246 -3.71 -7.75 23.46
N ALA A 247 -5.03 -7.87 23.55
CA ALA A 247 -5.66 -8.88 24.41
C ALA A 247 -5.31 -10.29 23.90
N TYR A 248 -5.20 -11.26 24.80
CA TYR A 248 -5.09 -12.68 24.44
C TYR A 248 -5.90 -13.55 25.40
N VAL A 249 -6.47 -14.64 24.89
CA VAL A 249 -7.00 -15.75 25.70
C VAL A 249 -6.32 -17.08 25.34
N ASP A 250 -5.92 -17.83 26.37
CA ASP A 250 -5.35 -19.16 26.20
C ASP A 250 -6.45 -20.19 25.90
N VAL A 251 -6.57 -20.55 24.62
CA VAL A 251 -7.45 -21.61 24.12
C VAL A 251 -6.70 -22.89 23.74
N SER A 252 -5.51 -23.13 24.32
CA SER A 252 -4.67 -24.28 23.96
C SER A 252 -5.34 -25.65 24.20
N SER A 253 -6.37 -25.71 25.06
CA SER A 253 -7.18 -26.93 25.24
C SER A 253 -7.89 -27.39 23.96
N CYS A 254 -8.06 -26.51 22.95
CA CYS A 254 -8.67 -26.87 21.67
C CYS A 254 -7.87 -27.96 20.93
N TRP A 255 -6.58 -28.11 21.20
CA TRP A 255 -5.74 -29.19 20.69
C TRP A 255 -6.15 -30.58 21.23
N ARG A 256 -6.91 -30.65 22.33
CA ARG A 256 -7.50 -31.89 22.84
C ARG A 256 -8.71 -32.35 22.01
N LEU A 257 -9.33 -31.45 21.25
CA LEU A 257 -10.59 -31.74 20.55
C LEU A 257 -10.36 -32.72 19.38
N PRO A 258 -11.05 -33.88 19.36
CA PRO A 258 -10.84 -34.90 18.34
C PRO A 258 -11.41 -34.48 16.98
N ARG A 259 -12.53 -33.74 16.97
CA ARG A 259 -13.20 -33.30 15.74
C ARG A 259 -12.50 -32.08 15.15
N ARG A 260 -12.25 -32.11 13.83
CA ARG A 260 -11.69 -30.94 13.11
C ARG A 260 -12.63 -29.74 13.10
N SER A 261 -13.93 -29.96 12.92
CA SER A 261 -14.94 -28.89 12.86
C SER A 261 -14.97 -28.09 14.16
N SER A 262 -14.80 -28.78 15.28
CA SER A 262 -14.67 -28.21 16.61
C SER A 262 -13.51 -27.21 16.72
N ARG A 263 -12.31 -27.56 16.21
CA ARG A 263 -11.16 -26.65 16.22
C ARG A 263 -11.34 -25.47 15.26
N LEU A 264 -11.88 -25.74 14.07
CA LEU A 264 -12.19 -24.69 13.08
C LEU A 264 -13.16 -23.64 13.63
N ILE A 265 -14.19 -24.05 14.38
CA ILE A 265 -15.14 -23.13 15.01
C ILE A 265 -14.42 -22.22 16.01
N VAL A 266 -13.53 -22.78 16.83
CA VAL A 266 -12.76 -21.99 17.81
C VAL A 266 -11.85 -21.00 17.10
N SER A 267 -11.09 -21.41 16.07
CA SER A 267 -10.22 -20.51 15.31
C SER A 267 -10.97 -19.44 14.50
N ALA A 268 -12.19 -19.72 14.02
CA ALA A 268 -12.98 -18.75 13.27
C ALA A 268 -13.76 -17.75 14.15
N ALA A 269 -13.93 -18.05 15.44
CA ALA A 269 -14.87 -17.35 16.31
C ALA A 269 -14.54 -15.86 16.49
N GLY A 270 -13.30 -15.50 16.80
CA GLY A 270 -12.89 -14.10 16.97
C GLY A 270 -13.17 -13.27 15.71
N MET A 271 -12.73 -13.77 14.56
CA MET A 271 -12.96 -13.11 13.25
C MET A 271 -14.45 -12.96 12.93
N PHE A 272 -15.26 -13.99 13.21
CA PHE A 272 -16.70 -13.92 12.99
C PHE A 272 -17.36 -12.83 13.85
N VAL A 273 -16.96 -12.70 15.12
CA VAL A 273 -17.50 -11.66 16.01
C VAL A 273 -17.05 -10.27 15.56
N GLU A 274 -15.79 -10.07 15.17
CA GLU A 274 -15.32 -8.79 14.61
C GLU A 274 -16.12 -8.40 13.36
N LEU A 275 -16.32 -9.34 12.41
CA LEU A 275 -17.14 -9.10 11.21
C LEU A 275 -18.61 -8.83 11.54
N PHE A 276 -19.17 -9.49 12.56
CA PHE A 276 -20.52 -9.24 13.01
C PHE A 276 -20.68 -7.85 13.62
N VAL A 277 -19.71 -7.39 14.43
CA VAL A 277 -19.68 -6.02 14.95
C VAL A 277 -19.54 -5.01 13.79
N ALA A 278 -18.69 -5.27 12.81
CA ALA A 278 -18.56 -4.43 11.62
C ALA A 278 -19.88 -4.34 10.82
N ALA A 279 -20.59 -5.46 10.69
CA ALA A 279 -21.88 -5.52 10.01
C ALA A 279 -22.97 -4.72 10.74
N ILE A 280 -23.01 -4.77 12.06
CA ILE A 280 -23.92 -3.92 12.85
C ILE A 280 -23.52 -2.45 12.72
N ALA A 281 -22.23 -2.14 12.80
CA ALA A 281 -21.73 -0.77 12.70
C ALA A 281 -22.07 -0.11 11.36
N ILE A 282 -22.02 -0.83 10.23
CA ILE A 282 -22.38 -0.26 8.93
C ILE A 282 -23.87 0.07 8.81
N PHE A 283 -24.75 -0.70 9.47
CA PHE A 283 -26.18 -0.37 9.50
C PHE A 283 -26.46 0.89 10.34
N PHE A 284 -25.83 1.02 11.51
CA PHE A 284 -25.93 2.23 12.31
C PHE A 284 -25.28 3.45 11.63
N TRP A 285 -24.19 3.22 10.92
CA TRP A 285 -23.50 4.26 10.14
C TRP A 285 -24.41 4.85 9.07
N ARG A 286 -25.25 4.01 8.45
CA ARG A 286 -26.27 4.45 7.48
C ARG A 286 -27.44 5.17 8.15
N ALA A 287 -27.77 4.80 9.37
CA ALA A 287 -28.97 5.30 10.07
C ALA A 287 -28.75 6.63 10.82
N THR A 288 -27.51 7.11 10.92
CA THR A 288 -27.18 8.33 11.69
C THR A 288 -26.80 9.49 10.77
N ASP A 289 -27.34 10.68 11.09
CA ASP A 289 -26.99 11.93 10.40
C ASP A 289 -25.88 12.72 11.12
N ASP A 290 -25.52 12.34 12.35
CA ASP A 290 -24.44 12.98 13.11
C ASP A 290 -23.07 12.60 12.53
N ILE A 291 -22.34 13.62 12.07
CA ILE A 291 -21.02 13.46 11.44
C ILE A 291 -19.99 12.80 12.37
N THR A 292 -20.04 13.07 13.67
CA THR A 292 -19.07 12.55 14.65
C THR A 292 -19.28 11.06 14.86
N ILE A 293 -20.54 10.66 15.07
CA ILE A 293 -20.92 9.26 15.25
C ILE A 293 -20.66 8.49 13.96
N ARG A 294 -20.98 9.08 12.81
CA ARG A 294 -20.74 8.49 11.49
C ARG A 294 -19.26 8.27 11.22
N CYS A 295 -18.37 9.22 11.53
CA CYS A 295 -16.93 9.01 11.44
C CYS A 295 -16.44 7.90 12.38
N TRP A 296 -16.90 7.87 13.63
CA TRP A 296 -16.52 6.82 14.57
C TRP A 296 -16.99 5.43 14.14
N LEU A 297 -18.23 5.29 13.64
CA LEU A 297 -18.73 4.02 13.11
C LEU A 297 -17.98 3.57 11.86
N ALA A 298 -17.60 4.51 10.98
CA ALA A 298 -16.72 4.19 9.86
C ALA A 298 -15.37 3.64 10.35
N ASN A 299 -14.82 4.20 11.43
CA ASN A 299 -13.60 3.68 12.05
C ASN A 299 -13.78 2.25 12.58
N VAL A 300 -14.93 1.94 13.20
CA VAL A 300 -15.28 0.59 13.64
C VAL A 300 -15.39 -0.37 12.45
N VAL A 301 -16.09 0.01 11.38
CA VAL A 301 -16.24 -0.82 10.17
C VAL A 301 -14.89 -1.15 9.53
N ILE A 302 -14.00 -0.16 9.39
CA ILE A 302 -12.66 -0.38 8.81
C ILE A 302 -11.79 -1.23 9.75
N THR A 303 -11.82 -0.95 11.05
CA THR A 303 -10.97 -1.64 12.03
C THR A 303 -11.42 -3.07 12.33
N ALA A 304 -12.73 -3.32 12.44
CA ALA A 304 -13.29 -4.66 12.71
C ALA A 304 -13.57 -5.48 11.43
N GLY A 305 -13.71 -4.82 10.27
CA GLY A 305 -13.97 -5.48 9.00
C GLY A 305 -12.69 -5.69 8.20
N VAL A 306 -12.15 -4.58 7.68
CA VAL A 306 -11.02 -4.60 6.74
C VAL A 306 -9.74 -5.12 7.42
N SER A 307 -9.43 -4.64 8.64
CA SER A 307 -8.24 -5.09 9.36
C SER A 307 -8.30 -6.58 9.70
N THR A 308 -9.46 -7.07 10.14
CA THR A 308 -9.67 -8.49 10.46
C THR A 308 -9.45 -9.38 9.25
N ILE A 309 -9.98 -9.01 8.08
CA ILE A 309 -9.77 -9.80 6.85
C ILE A 309 -8.32 -9.73 6.39
N LEU A 310 -7.70 -8.54 6.42
CA LEU A 310 -6.36 -8.33 5.88
C LEU A 310 -5.24 -8.89 6.76
N PHE A 311 -5.41 -8.85 8.09
CA PHE A 311 -4.40 -9.25 9.06
C PHE A 311 -4.79 -10.53 9.81
N ASN A 312 -5.96 -10.59 10.47
CA ASN A 312 -6.34 -11.75 11.29
C ASN A 312 -6.66 -13.00 10.44
N ALA A 313 -7.43 -12.84 9.35
CA ALA A 313 -7.80 -13.93 8.45
C ALA A 313 -6.67 -14.33 7.48
N ASN A 314 -5.58 -13.59 7.47
CA ASN A 314 -4.45 -13.85 6.60
C ASN A 314 -3.62 -15.05 7.11
N PRO A 315 -3.55 -16.16 6.35
CA PRO A 315 -2.88 -17.37 6.81
C PRO A 315 -1.35 -17.29 6.76
N LEU A 316 -0.78 -16.23 6.17
CA LEU A 316 0.66 -16.07 5.97
C LEU A 316 1.41 -15.62 7.23
N MET A 317 0.67 -15.16 8.25
CA MET A 317 1.16 -14.81 9.59
C MET A 317 0.48 -15.70 10.62
N ARG A 318 1.12 -15.94 11.78
CA ARG A 318 0.59 -16.82 12.85
C ARG A 318 -0.56 -16.17 13.65
N PHE A 319 -1.58 -15.70 12.95
CA PHE A 319 -2.86 -15.23 13.47
C PHE A 319 -3.94 -16.31 13.29
N ASP A 320 -5.20 -15.99 13.54
CA ASP A 320 -6.30 -16.96 13.52
C ASP A 320 -6.51 -17.62 12.16
N GLY A 321 -6.34 -16.88 11.07
CA GLY A 321 -6.40 -17.41 9.70
C GLY A 321 -5.35 -18.48 9.42
N TYR A 322 -4.18 -18.41 10.07
CA TYR A 322 -3.16 -19.44 9.97
C TYR A 322 -3.59 -20.73 10.65
N TYR A 323 -4.10 -20.64 11.88
CA TYR A 323 -4.59 -21.83 12.59
C TYR A 323 -5.79 -22.44 11.88
N LEU A 324 -6.69 -21.61 11.33
CA LEU A 324 -7.80 -22.04 10.49
C LEU A 324 -7.30 -22.83 9.26
N LEU A 325 -6.34 -22.28 8.50
CA LEU A 325 -5.76 -22.97 7.34
C LEU A 325 -4.99 -24.24 7.74
N SER A 326 -4.22 -24.19 8.82
CA SER A 326 -3.45 -25.31 9.37
C SER A 326 -4.36 -26.49 9.73
N ASP A 327 -5.52 -26.21 10.35
CA ASP A 327 -6.52 -27.21 10.69
C ASP A 327 -7.31 -27.72 9.47
N LEU A 328 -7.59 -26.85 8.48
CA LEU A 328 -8.25 -27.24 7.22
C LEU A 328 -7.38 -28.22 6.42
N VAL A 329 -6.09 -27.92 6.28
CA VAL A 329 -5.13 -28.72 5.50
C VAL A 329 -4.59 -29.90 6.32
N GLN A 330 -4.81 -29.93 7.64
CA GLN A 330 -4.31 -30.95 8.57
C GLN A 330 -2.78 -31.09 8.55
N ILE A 331 -2.09 -29.97 8.43
CA ILE A 331 -0.63 -29.89 8.54
C ILE A 331 -0.34 -29.05 9.77
N PRO A 332 -0.06 -29.66 10.94
CA PRO A 332 0.29 -28.90 12.12
C PRO A 332 1.60 -28.13 11.87
N ASN A 333 1.73 -26.95 12.46
CA ASN A 333 2.93 -26.12 12.34
C ASN A 333 3.35 -25.81 10.89
N LEU A 334 2.38 -25.56 9.99
CA LEU A 334 2.57 -25.24 8.57
C LEU A 334 3.66 -24.19 8.31
N SER A 335 3.78 -23.16 9.16
CA SER A 335 4.80 -22.12 9.04
C SER A 335 6.22 -22.61 9.30
N THR A 336 6.38 -23.52 10.26
CA THR A 336 7.67 -24.16 10.56
C THR A 336 8.04 -25.09 9.43
N GLU A 337 7.11 -25.93 8.96
CA GLU A 337 7.31 -26.84 7.82
C GLU A 337 7.69 -26.08 6.53
N GLY A 338 6.98 -24.98 6.23
CA GLY A 338 7.30 -24.12 5.09
C GLY A 338 8.70 -23.51 5.19
N THR A 339 9.09 -23.05 6.38
CA THR A 339 10.44 -22.51 6.61
C THR A 339 11.52 -23.59 6.49
N LEU A 340 11.25 -24.81 6.96
CA LEU A 340 12.16 -25.95 6.85
C LEU A 340 12.35 -26.38 5.39
N GLU A 341 11.27 -26.47 4.60
CA GLU A 341 11.38 -26.79 3.16
C GLU A 341 12.13 -25.70 2.39
N LEU A 342 11.88 -24.43 2.68
CA LEU A 342 12.66 -23.33 2.10
C LEU A 342 14.15 -23.41 2.47
N ARG A 343 14.45 -23.70 3.74
CA ARG A 343 15.83 -23.86 4.21
C ARG A 343 16.50 -25.05 3.55
N ARG A 344 15.78 -26.15 3.30
CA ARG A 344 16.29 -27.33 2.57
C ARG A 344 16.63 -26.97 1.13
N ILE A 345 15.73 -26.29 0.42
CA ILE A 345 15.99 -25.85 -0.98
C ILE A 345 17.15 -24.86 -1.02
N GLY A 346 17.19 -23.90 -0.09
CA GLY A 346 18.31 -22.96 0.04
C GLY A 346 19.63 -23.70 0.27
N ARG A 347 19.70 -24.63 1.22
CA ARG A 347 20.91 -25.41 1.48
C ARG A 347 21.33 -26.26 0.28
N ARG A 348 20.39 -26.86 -0.44
CA ARG A 348 20.67 -27.60 -1.67
C ARG A 348 21.22 -26.69 -2.77
N LEU A 349 20.62 -25.52 -2.96
CA LEU A 349 21.03 -24.59 -4.02
C LEU A 349 22.40 -23.97 -3.70
N PHE A 350 22.55 -23.36 -2.52
CA PHE A 350 23.75 -22.63 -2.11
C PHE A 350 24.91 -23.54 -1.68
N TYR A 351 24.64 -24.64 -0.97
CA TYR A 351 25.70 -25.50 -0.37
C TYR A 351 25.76 -26.91 -0.96
N GLY A 352 24.80 -27.32 -1.80
CA GLY A 352 24.80 -28.65 -2.41
C GLY A 352 24.42 -29.80 -1.48
N GLU A 353 23.89 -29.52 -0.28
CA GLU A 353 23.53 -30.56 0.68
C GLU A 353 22.27 -31.34 0.23
N GLU A 354 22.42 -32.64 0.04
CA GLU A 354 21.30 -33.57 -0.13
C GLU A 354 20.80 -34.05 1.23
N ASN A 355 20.14 -33.15 1.95
CA ASN A 355 19.43 -33.55 3.17
C ASN A 355 18.23 -34.44 2.80
N GLY A 356 18.05 -35.54 3.55
CA GLY A 356 17.03 -36.58 3.35
C GLY A 356 15.62 -36.03 3.12
N GLY A 357 14.83 -36.77 2.35
CA GLY A 357 13.51 -36.35 1.87
C GLY A 357 12.57 -35.93 3.01
N GLY A 358 11.87 -34.80 2.83
CA GLY A 358 10.92 -34.30 3.81
C GLY A 358 9.78 -35.28 4.12
N HIS A 359 9.18 -35.12 5.30
CA HIS A 359 8.07 -35.94 5.79
C HIS A 359 6.85 -35.93 4.84
N TYR A 360 6.67 -34.82 4.10
CA TYR A 360 5.60 -34.65 3.13
C TYR A 360 6.10 -34.85 1.69
N ARG A 361 5.34 -35.59 0.89
CA ARG A 361 5.62 -35.88 -0.54
C ARG A 361 4.49 -35.40 -1.46
N GLY A 362 4.79 -35.29 -2.76
CA GLY A 362 3.82 -34.94 -3.79
C GLY A 362 3.23 -33.52 -3.68
N LEU A 363 1.94 -33.37 -3.98
CA LEU A 363 1.23 -32.08 -3.99
C LEU A 363 1.28 -31.34 -2.65
N ARG A 364 1.27 -32.07 -1.52
CA ARG A 364 1.37 -31.45 -0.19
C ARG A 364 2.70 -30.74 0.02
N ARG A 365 3.79 -31.30 -0.50
CA ARG A 365 5.11 -30.65 -0.44
C ARG A 365 5.13 -29.36 -1.27
N ILE A 366 4.54 -29.40 -2.47
CA ILE A 366 4.41 -28.22 -3.33
C ILE A 366 3.59 -27.14 -2.63
N PHE A 367 2.47 -27.53 -1.99
CA PHE A 367 1.65 -26.61 -1.21
C PHE A 367 2.43 -25.97 -0.05
N ILE A 368 3.14 -26.75 0.76
CA ILE A 368 3.97 -26.25 1.87
C ILE A 368 5.05 -25.29 1.35
N LEU A 369 5.65 -25.59 0.20
CA LEU A 369 6.65 -24.75 -0.43
C LEU A 369 6.04 -23.41 -0.88
N LEU A 370 4.94 -23.44 -1.62
CA LEU A 370 4.24 -22.24 -2.08
C LEU A 370 3.79 -21.38 -0.90
N TYR A 371 3.25 -22.01 0.14
CA TYR A 371 2.91 -21.35 1.40
C TYR A 371 4.14 -20.70 2.04
N GLY A 372 5.25 -21.42 2.15
CA GLY A 372 6.50 -20.91 2.73
C GLY A 372 7.02 -19.67 1.98
N VAL A 373 7.06 -19.73 0.65
CA VAL A 373 7.45 -18.57 -0.19
C VAL A 373 6.49 -17.40 0.06
N ALA A 374 5.18 -17.63 0.01
CA ALA A 374 4.18 -16.60 0.23
C ALA A 374 4.30 -15.97 1.62
N ALA A 375 4.54 -16.77 2.68
CA ALA A 375 4.71 -16.28 4.04
C ALA A 375 5.96 -15.40 4.20
N VAL A 376 7.08 -15.76 3.54
CA VAL A 376 8.29 -14.93 3.54
C VAL A 376 8.06 -13.62 2.78
N CYS A 377 7.47 -13.68 1.58
CA CYS A 377 7.16 -12.49 0.79
C CYS A 377 6.22 -11.54 1.55
N TRP A 378 5.15 -12.08 2.14
CA TRP A 378 4.20 -11.31 2.93
C TRP A 378 4.86 -10.65 4.15
N ARG A 379 5.70 -11.40 4.88
CA ARG A 379 6.47 -10.85 6.00
C ARG A 379 7.39 -9.72 5.56
N LEU A 380 8.08 -9.85 4.42
CA LEU A 380 8.92 -8.79 3.86
C LEU A 380 8.10 -7.54 3.51
N ILE A 381 6.95 -7.72 2.85
CA ILE A 381 6.04 -6.62 2.51
C ILE A 381 5.59 -5.89 3.78
N ILE A 382 5.12 -6.62 4.80
CA ILE A 382 4.70 -6.02 6.08
C ILE A 382 5.86 -5.28 6.74
N CYS A 383 7.05 -5.88 6.81
CA CYS A 383 8.22 -5.22 7.42
C CYS A 383 8.55 -3.92 6.70
N VAL A 384 8.59 -3.92 5.37
CA VAL A 384 8.85 -2.71 4.56
C VAL A 384 7.75 -1.66 4.78
N VAL A 385 6.47 -2.07 4.73
CA VAL A 385 5.33 -1.17 4.95
C VAL A 385 5.34 -0.60 6.36
N LEU A 386 5.60 -1.40 7.41
CA LEU A 386 5.67 -0.93 8.79
C LEU A 386 6.85 0.02 9.02
N CYS A 387 8.05 -0.33 8.54
CA CYS A 387 9.22 0.56 8.62
C CYS A 387 8.94 1.89 7.91
N PHE A 388 8.34 1.83 6.73
CA PHE A 388 8.00 3.01 5.95
C PHE A 388 6.91 3.85 6.63
N SER A 389 5.80 3.24 7.04
CA SER A 389 4.71 3.91 7.77
C SER A 389 5.21 4.53 9.07
N ALA A 390 6.07 3.84 9.82
CA ALA A 390 6.68 4.39 11.02
C ALA A 390 7.49 5.65 10.71
N ALA A 391 8.35 5.61 9.68
CA ALA A 391 9.14 6.77 9.23
C ALA A 391 8.27 7.96 8.79
N VAL A 392 7.11 7.70 8.18
CA VAL A 392 6.17 8.75 7.75
C VAL A 392 5.35 9.31 8.91
N MET A 393 4.83 8.44 9.79
CA MET A 393 3.90 8.84 10.85
C MET A 393 4.57 9.55 12.03
N PHE A 394 5.79 9.16 12.39
CA PHE A 394 6.44 9.62 13.62
C PHE A 394 7.60 10.60 13.39
N SER A 395 7.68 11.23 12.21
CA SER A 395 8.76 12.16 11.85
C SER A 395 10.16 11.55 12.11
N GLY A 396 11.15 12.33 12.57
CA GLY A 396 12.52 11.83 12.80
C GLY A 396 12.63 10.63 13.76
N ALA A 397 11.72 10.51 14.73
CA ALA A 397 11.66 9.36 15.64
C ALA A 397 11.24 8.06 14.93
N GLY A 398 10.42 8.17 13.88
CA GLY A 398 10.01 7.04 13.05
C GLY A 398 11.17 6.37 12.31
N ILE A 399 12.18 7.15 11.90
CA ILE A 399 13.39 6.64 11.25
C ILE A 399 14.22 5.80 12.23
N ALA A 400 14.36 6.26 13.48
CA ALA A 400 15.04 5.50 14.53
C ALA A 400 14.33 4.18 14.81
N LEU A 401 12.99 4.19 14.92
CA LEU A 401 12.19 2.98 15.14
C LEU A 401 12.30 2.00 13.96
N ALA A 402 12.24 2.51 12.73
CA ALA A 402 12.40 1.72 11.52
C ALA A 402 13.81 1.08 11.44
N ALA A 403 14.86 1.81 11.84
CA ALA A 403 16.22 1.29 11.88
C ALA A 403 16.38 0.17 12.91
N VAL A 404 15.84 0.34 14.12
CA VAL A 404 15.85 -0.70 15.17
C VAL A 404 15.08 -1.94 14.72
N GLY A 405 13.90 -1.76 14.11
CA GLY A 405 13.11 -2.86 13.55
C GLY A 405 13.85 -3.60 12.43
N ALA A 406 14.49 -2.88 11.51
CA ALA A 406 15.29 -3.47 10.44
C ALA A 406 16.49 -4.28 10.98
N VAL A 407 17.21 -3.75 11.97
CA VAL A 407 18.30 -4.50 12.64
C VAL A 407 17.76 -5.73 13.36
N GLY A 408 16.62 -5.62 14.05
CA GLY A 408 16.00 -6.76 14.74
C GLY A 408 15.58 -7.89 13.79
N TRP A 409 14.98 -7.55 12.64
CA TRP A 409 14.52 -8.53 11.67
C TRP A 409 15.62 -9.09 10.77
N PHE A 410 16.54 -8.25 10.30
CA PHE A 410 17.56 -8.63 9.33
C PHE A 410 18.95 -8.88 9.93
N GLY A 411 19.26 -8.38 11.13
CA GLY A 411 20.57 -8.48 11.75
C GLY A 411 20.99 -9.93 12.01
N LYS A 412 20.15 -10.72 12.69
CA LYS A 412 20.42 -12.15 12.95
C LYS A 412 20.60 -12.98 11.67
N PRO A 413 19.71 -12.93 10.65
CA PRO A 413 19.92 -13.71 9.44
C PRO A 413 21.16 -13.26 8.66
N ILE A 414 21.46 -11.95 8.58
CA ILE A 414 22.70 -11.46 7.95
C ILE A 414 23.92 -12.00 8.70
N TRP A 415 23.92 -11.93 10.04
CA TRP A 415 25.01 -12.44 10.87
C TRP A 415 25.27 -13.93 10.62
N VAL A 416 24.22 -14.76 10.63
CA VAL A 416 24.35 -16.20 10.38
C VAL A 416 24.90 -16.48 8.97
N VAL A 417 24.44 -15.75 7.96
CA VAL A 417 24.96 -15.89 6.59
C VAL A 417 26.44 -15.50 6.53
N MET A 418 26.83 -14.40 7.19
CA MET A 418 28.23 -13.95 7.23
C MET A 418 29.13 -14.95 7.95
N THR A 419 28.75 -15.46 9.12
CA THR A 419 29.56 -16.45 9.85
C THR A 419 29.67 -17.75 9.07
N THR A 420 28.57 -18.23 8.48
CA THR A 420 28.57 -19.44 7.64
C THR A 420 29.45 -19.27 6.39
N ALA A 421 29.45 -18.07 5.78
CA ALA A 421 30.31 -17.78 4.64
C ALA A 421 31.80 -17.79 5.03
N VAL A 422 32.16 -17.24 6.19
CA VAL A 422 33.54 -17.25 6.72
C VAL A 422 33.98 -18.67 7.07
N GLU A 423 33.12 -19.48 7.67
CA GLU A 423 33.40 -20.89 7.98
C GLU A 423 33.60 -21.71 6.70
N ASN A 424 32.70 -21.58 5.73
CA ASN A 424 32.83 -22.27 4.44
C ASN A 424 34.08 -21.82 3.68
N PHE A 425 34.46 -20.54 3.75
CA PHE A 425 35.71 -20.06 3.15
C PHE A 425 36.95 -20.73 3.77
N ARG A 426 36.92 -21.02 5.08
CA ARG A 426 38.03 -21.65 5.80
C ARG A 426 38.09 -23.17 5.65
N PHE A 427 36.95 -23.85 5.64
CA PHE A 427 36.89 -25.31 5.75
C PHE A 427 36.40 -26.03 4.49
N ASP A 428 35.65 -25.36 3.60
CA ASP A 428 35.12 -25.99 2.37
C ASP A 428 34.98 -24.96 1.21
N PRO A 429 36.09 -24.62 0.53
CA PRO A 429 36.11 -23.54 -0.47
C PRO A 429 35.17 -23.79 -1.65
N MET A 430 34.85 -25.04 -1.96
CA MET A 430 33.91 -25.37 -3.05
C MET A 430 32.47 -24.96 -2.70
N ARG A 431 32.05 -25.16 -1.45
CA ARG A 431 30.74 -24.67 -0.97
C ARG A 431 30.68 -23.15 -0.97
N PHE A 432 31.78 -22.49 -0.60
CA PHE A 432 31.86 -21.04 -0.66
C PHE A 432 31.69 -20.51 -2.10
N ILE A 433 32.46 -21.03 -3.07
CA ILE A 433 32.37 -20.61 -4.47
C ILE A 433 30.96 -20.84 -5.03
N ARG A 434 30.36 -22.02 -4.79
CA ARG A 434 28.99 -22.31 -5.22
C ARG A 434 28.00 -21.31 -4.62
N SER A 435 28.08 -21.06 -3.31
CA SER A 435 27.17 -20.13 -2.64
C SER A 435 27.31 -18.70 -3.18
N PHE A 436 28.53 -18.26 -3.49
CA PHE A 436 28.82 -16.95 -4.08
C PHE A 436 28.29 -16.84 -5.52
N VAL A 437 28.51 -17.84 -6.36
CA VAL A 437 28.01 -17.87 -7.74
C VAL A 437 26.48 -17.83 -7.75
N VAL A 438 25.83 -18.68 -6.96
CA VAL A 438 24.36 -18.68 -6.82
C VAL A 438 23.86 -17.34 -6.29
N ALA A 439 24.47 -16.78 -5.25
CA ALA A 439 24.09 -15.49 -4.69
C ALA A 439 24.22 -14.36 -5.73
N SER A 440 25.33 -14.35 -6.48
CA SER A 440 25.58 -13.36 -7.53
C SER A 440 24.56 -13.47 -8.67
N LEU A 441 24.21 -14.69 -9.08
CA LEU A 441 23.17 -14.93 -10.10
C LEU A 441 21.79 -14.48 -9.62
N VAL A 442 21.40 -14.82 -8.38
CA VAL A 442 20.13 -14.38 -7.79
C VAL A 442 20.08 -12.86 -7.69
N LEU A 443 21.17 -12.21 -7.29
CA LEU A 443 21.28 -10.76 -7.22
C LEU A 443 21.21 -10.12 -8.61
N ALA A 444 21.87 -10.69 -9.61
CA ALA A 444 21.83 -10.22 -10.99
C ALA A 444 20.43 -10.34 -11.61
N ILE A 445 19.72 -11.45 -11.38
CA ILE A 445 18.32 -11.63 -11.79
C ILE A 445 17.43 -10.60 -11.08
N GLY A 446 17.62 -10.42 -9.76
CA GLY A 446 16.86 -9.43 -8.98
C GLY A 446 17.07 -7.99 -9.48
N ALA A 447 18.33 -7.61 -9.73
CA ALA A 447 18.69 -6.31 -10.29
C ALA A 447 18.14 -6.15 -11.72
N GLY A 448 18.19 -7.19 -12.56
CA GLY A 448 17.62 -7.21 -13.90
C GLY A 448 16.10 -7.01 -13.87
N CYS A 449 15.39 -7.71 -12.99
CA CYS A 449 13.95 -7.54 -12.80
C CYS A 449 13.57 -6.11 -12.34
N LEU A 450 14.37 -5.51 -11.45
CA LEU A 450 14.15 -4.14 -10.98
C LEU A 450 14.51 -3.08 -12.04
N GLY A 451 15.50 -3.36 -12.88
CA GLY A 451 15.96 -2.49 -13.97
C GLY A 451 15.10 -2.56 -15.22
N PHE A 452 14.29 -3.63 -15.41
CA PHE A 452 13.47 -3.79 -16.60
C PHE A 452 12.35 -2.74 -16.66
N PRO A 453 12.23 -1.95 -17.75
CA PRO A 453 11.17 -0.97 -17.90
C PRO A 453 9.83 -1.67 -18.16
N ILE A 454 8.87 -1.50 -17.25
CA ILE A 454 7.51 -2.04 -17.42
C ILE A 454 6.67 -0.97 -18.12
N PRO A 455 6.27 -1.13 -19.40
CA PRO A 455 5.50 -0.12 -20.10
C PRO A 455 4.12 0.04 -19.45
N THR A 456 3.89 1.17 -18.77
CA THR A 456 2.59 1.53 -18.21
C THR A 456 2.07 2.78 -18.89
N GLY A 457 0.82 2.72 -19.37
CA GLY A 457 0.22 3.86 -20.06
C GLY A 457 0.01 5.06 -19.14
N VAL A 458 0.45 6.25 -19.57
CA VAL A 458 0.15 7.52 -18.90
C VAL A 458 -1.25 7.94 -19.29
N ARG A 459 -2.11 8.13 -18.28
CA ARG A 459 -3.51 8.48 -18.44
C ARG A 459 -3.79 9.74 -17.66
N ILE A 460 -4.37 10.73 -18.32
CA ILE A 460 -4.75 11.99 -17.70
C ILE A 460 -6.28 12.13 -17.74
N ALA A 461 -6.85 12.60 -16.65
CA ALA A 461 -8.27 12.92 -16.58
C ALA A 461 -8.49 14.27 -17.27
N ALA A 462 -9.49 14.35 -18.13
CA ALA A 462 -9.74 15.56 -18.91
C ALA A 462 -11.25 15.79 -19.08
N ALA A 463 -11.61 17.06 -19.24
CA ALA A 463 -12.95 17.47 -19.58
C ALA A 463 -12.94 18.15 -20.95
N VAL A 464 -14.04 17.98 -21.65
CA VAL A 464 -14.30 18.61 -22.93
C VAL A 464 -14.79 20.04 -22.64
N HIS A 465 -14.08 21.05 -23.11
CA HIS A 465 -14.37 22.47 -22.88
C HIS A 465 -14.59 23.16 -24.22
N ASP A 466 -15.44 24.19 -24.24
CA ASP A 466 -15.53 25.08 -25.41
C ASP A 466 -14.17 25.74 -25.63
N ALA A 467 -13.71 25.81 -26.89
CA ALA A 467 -12.50 26.55 -27.19
C ALA A 467 -12.69 28.01 -26.75
N PRO A 468 -11.70 28.61 -26.08
CA PRO A 468 -11.85 29.95 -25.53
C PRO A 468 -12.15 30.94 -26.64
N ASP A 469 -13.08 31.82 -26.35
CA ASP A 469 -13.41 32.95 -27.20
C ASP A 469 -12.16 33.82 -27.46
N SER A 470 -11.90 34.19 -28.72
CA SER A 470 -10.83 35.14 -29.00
C SER A 470 -11.39 36.55 -28.92
N ILE A 471 -10.93 37.29 -27.92
CA ILE A 471 -11.20 38.73 -27.78
C ILE A 471 -10.39 39.48 -28.84
N ILE A 472 -11.09 40.20 -29.71
CA ILE A 472 -10.51 41.10 -30.70
C ILE A 472 -10.48 42.50 -30.10
N ARG A 473 -9.28 43.09 -30.07
CA ARG A 473 -9.01 44.40 -29.48
C ARG A 473 -8.69 45.43 -30.56
N ALA A 474 -8.88 46.71 -30.25
CA ALA A 474 -8.45 47.81 -31.11
C ALA A 474 -6.92 47.83 -31.23
N GLY A 475 -6.41 47.89 -32.45
CA GLY A 475 -4.96 47.93 -32.73
C GLY A 475 -4.36 49.35 -32.73
N SER A 476 -5.19 50.38 -32.65
CA SER A 476 -4.80 51.79 -32.57
C SER A 476 -5.95 52.62 -32.00
N ASP A 477 -5.65 53.80 -31.49
CA ASP A 477 -6.66 54.78 -31.05
C ASP A 477 -7.48 55.29 -32.26
N GLY A 478 -8.80 55.46 -32.10
CA GLY A 478 -9.64 56.03 -33.15
C GLY A 478 -11.13 56.05 -32.83
N PHE A 479 -11.91 56.76 -33.64
CA PHE A 479 -13.38 56.73 -33.56
C PHE A 479 -13.92 55.59 -34.42
N VAL A 480 -14.83 54.79 -33.88
CA VAL A 480 -15.47 53.71 -34.65
C VAL A 480 -16.41 54.32 -35.69
N ARG A 481 -16.02 54.25 -36.97
CA ARG A 481 -16.79 54.88 -38.05
C ARG A 481 -17.81 53.94 -38.68
N GLN A 482 -17.39 52.70 -38.89
CA GLN A 482 -18.21 51.70 -39.56
C GLN A 482 -17.97 50.32 -38.96
N ILE A 483 -19.06 49.60 -38.73
CA ILE A 483 -19.05 48.21 -38.30
C ILE A 483 -19.55 47.37 -39.48
N HIS A 484 -18.75 46.40 -39.91
CA HIS A 484 -19.01 45.58 -41.10
C HIS A 484 -19.70 44.26 -40.78
N VAL A 485 -19.83 43.92 -39.50
CA VAL A 485 -20.34 42.63 -39.01
C VAL A 485 -21.52 42.79 -38.05
N ARG A 486 -22.31 41.72 -37.91
CA ARG A 486 -23.45 41.64 -36.97
C ARG A 486 -23.24 40.52 -35.96
N ASP A 487 -23.89 40.63 -34.81
CA ASP A 487 -23.92 39.54 -33.82
C ASP A 487 -24.48 38.25 -34.45
N GLY A 488 -23.79 37.13 -34.23
CA GLY A 488 -24.11 35.84 -34.84
C GLY A 488 -23.71 35.67 -36.31
N GLN A 489 -23.02 36.63 -36.94
CA GLN A 489 -22.52 36.50 -38.30
C GLN A 489 -21.21 35.69 -38.35
N PHE A 490 -21.13 34.76 -39.30
CA PHE A 490 -19.89 34.05 -39.62
C PHE A 490 -18.94 34.93 -40.43
N VAL A 491 -17.67 34.99 -40.03
CA VAL A 491 -16.59 35.74 -40.66
C VAL A 491 -15.44 34.80 -41.02
N ARG A 492 -14.76 35.10 -42.14
CA ARG A 492 -13.55 34.41 -42.57
C ARG A 492 -12.31 35.20 -42.21
N ARG A 493 -11.18 34.52 -42.11
CA ARG A 493 -9.88 35.16 -41.91
C ARG A 493 -9.64 36.27 -42.93
N GLY A 494 -9.37 37.47 -42.44
CA GLY A 494 -9.13 38.68 -43.23
C GLY A 494 -10.37 39.54 -43.48
N ASP A 495 -11.57 39.08 -43.13
CA ASP A 495 -12.78 39.90 -43.28
C ASP A 495 -12.70 41.12 -42.35
N PRO A 496 -13.03 42.34 -42.85
CA PRO A 496 -13.06 43.54 -42.02
C PRO A 496 -14.21 43.44 -41.01
N LEU A 497 -13.91 43.73 -39.74
CA LEU A 497 -14.86 43.73 -38.63
C LEU A 497 -15.33 45.15 -38.34
N VAL A 498 -14.38 46.05 -38.09
CA VAL A 498 -14.61 47.44 -37.71
C VAL A 498 -13.57 48.32 -38.38
N THR A 499 -14.00 49.49 -38.88
CA THR A 499 -13.12 50.54 -39.38
C THR A 499 -13.13 51.71 -38.41
N LEU A 500 -11.96 52.06 -37.91
CA LEU A 500 -11.68 53.22 -37.08
C LEU A 500 -11.27 54.40 -37.97
N GLU A 501 -11.61 55.62 -37.54
CA GLU A 501 -11.17 56.88 -38.14
C GLU A 501 -10.26 57.60 -37.13
N ASN A 502 -9.02 57.88 -37.53
CA ASN A 502 -8.11 58.72 -36.77
C ASN A 502 -7.42 59.71 -37.71
N ARG A 503 -8.01 60.90 -37.83
CA ARG A 503 -7.51 61.95 -38.73
C ARG A 503 -6.09 62.38 -38.41
N SER A 504 -5.72 62.41 -37.12
CA SER A 504 -4.36 62.79 -36.74
C SER A 504 -3.30 61.79 -37.20
N LEU A 505 -3.60 60.48 -37.14
CA LEU A 505 -2.68 59.44 -37.63
C LEU A 505 -2.56 59.46 -39.16
N GLU A 506 -3.68 59.62 -39.87
CA GLU A 506 -3.68 59.74 -41.33
C GLU A 506 -2.94 61.02 -41.81
N GLU A 507 -3.10 62.13 -41.10
CA GLU A 507 -2.38 63.37 -41.36
C GLU A 507 -0.88 63.22 -41.08
N GLU A 508 -0.49 62.58 -39.99
CA GLU A 508 0.90 62.30 -39.65
C GLU A 508 1.58 61.43 -40.72
N GLU A 509 0.91 60.36 -41.17
CA GLU A 509 1.42 59.52 -42.25
C GLU A 509 1.62 60.32 -43.54
N LYS A 510 0.62 61.15 -43.91
CA LYS A 510 0.70 62.00 -45.11
C LYS A 510 1.83 63.01 -45.01
N GLN A 511 2.02 63.64 -43.85
CA GLN A 511 3.13 64.58 -43.62
C GLN A 511 4.48 63.88 -43.73
N LEU A 512 4.65 62.69 -43.13
CA LEU A 512 5.90 61.92 -43.22
C LEU A 512 6.21 61.52 -44.67
N ARG A 513 5.20 61.09 -45.44
CA ARG A 513 5.38 60.79 -46.88
C ARG A 513 5.83 62.01 -47.68
N LEU A 514 5.26 63.18 -47.39
CA LEU A 514 5.68 64.44 -48.03
C LEU A 514 7.11 64.82 -47.64
N SER A 515 7.49 64.70 -46.37
CA SER A 515 8.86 64.97 -45.90
C SER A 515 9.89 64.04 -46.56
N ILE A 516 9.56 62.76 -46.78
CA ILE A 516 10.42 61.82 -47.51
C ILE A 516 10.59 62.27 -48.97
N GLN A 517 9.51 62.70 -49.63
CA GLN A 517 9.57 63.23 -51.00
C GLN A 517 10.41 64.51 -51.09
N GLU A 518 10.26 65.42 -50.13
CA GLU A 518 11.06 66.64 -50.04
C GLU A 518 12.55 66.33 -49.84
N ASN A 519 12.87 65.43 -48.90
CA ASN A 519 14.24 65.00 -48.66
C ASN A 519 14.86 64.35 -49.91
N ALA A 520 14.10 63.54 -50.65
CA ALA A 520 14.56 62.95 -51.90
C ALA A 520 14.92 64.00 -52.97
N VAL A 521 14.19 65.11 -53.02
CA VAL A 521 14.49 66.25 -53.90
C VAL A 521 15.76 66.98 -53.43
N LEU A 522 15.89 67.24 -52.12
CA LEU A 522 17.08 67.87 -51.54
C LEU A 522 18.34 67.05 -51.77
N ASN A 523 18.25 65.72 -51.61
CA ASN A 523 19.34 64.79 -51.89
C ASN A 523 19.79 64.87 -53.37
N ARG A 524 18.83 64.95 -54.31
CA ARG A 524 19.14 65.15 -55.74
C ARG A 524 19.88 66.46 -55.99
N ILE A 525 19.43 67.57 -55.38
CA ILE A 525 20.09 68.87 -55.50
C ILE A 525 21.51 68.84 -54.90
N ALA A 526 21.70 68.17 -53.76
CA ALA A 526 23.02 68.01 -53.13
C ALA A 526 23.99 67.22 -54.03
N LYS A 527 23.51 66.15 -54.67
CA LYS A 527 24.26 65.36 -55.66
C LYS A 527 24.64 66.19 -56.89
N ASP A 528 23.69 66.95 -57.43
CA ASP A 528 23.93 67.81 -58.60
C ASP A 528 24.97 68.91 -58.32
N ARG A 529 25.06 69.37 -57.06
CA ARG A 529 26.04 70.38 -56.61
C ARG A 529 27.37 69.79 -56.14
N HIS A 530 27.52 68.46 -56.13
CA HIS A 530 28.68 67.75 -55.57
C HIS A 530 29.02 68.12 -54.11
N ASP A 531 27.99 68.42 -53.30
CA ASP A 531 28.15 68.72 -51.87
C ASP A 531 28.03 67.44 -51.04
N ALA A 532 29.18 66.81 -50.75
CA ALA A 532 29.26 65.56 -50.00
C ALA A 532 28.69 65.68 -48.57
N SER A 533 28.79 66.85 -47.94
CA SER A 533 28.27 67.07 -46.58
C SER A 533 26.75 67.15 -46.59
N ALA A 534 26.17 67.89 -47.54
CA ALA A 534 24.72 67.97 -47.71
C ALA A 534 24.10 66.63 -48.15
N GLU A 535 24.78 65.88 -48.99
CA GLU A 535 24.35 64.51 -49.35
C GLU A 535 24.34 63.60 -48.13
N TRP A 536 25.40 63.60 -47.31
CA TRP A 536 25.46 62.77 -46.10
C TRP A 536 24.35 63.14 -45.10
N MET A 537 24.11 64.44 -44.86
CA MET A 537 23.02 64.90 -43.99
C MET A 537 21.65 64.46 -44.50
N THR A 538 21.35 64.68 -45.79
CA THR A 538 20.05 64.27 -46.35
C THR A 538 19.85 62.75 -46.31
N GLN A 539 20.90 61.95 -46.47
CA GLN A 539 20.82 60.50 -46.29
C GLN A 539 20.53 60.11 -44.83
N GLN A 540 21.13 60.77 -43.84
CA GLN A 540 20.82 60.53 -42.42
C GLN A 540 19.37 60.91 -42.09
N ASP A 541 18.90 62.04 -42.62
CA ASP A 541 17.51 62.49 -42.46
C ASP A 541 16.52 61.54 -43.11
N LEU A 542 16.83 61.01 -44.30
CA LEU A 542 16.01 60.01 -44.97
C LEU A 542 15.85 58.75 -44.10
N LEU A 543 16.96 58.23 -43.57
CA LEU A 543 16.92 57.07 -42.66
C LEU A 543 16.06 57.35 -41.42
N ALA A 544 16.14 58.55 -40.85
CA ALA A 544 15.31 58.93 -39.70
C ALA A 544 13.82 59.04 -40.06
N LEU A 545 13.49 59.54 -41.26
CA LEU A 545 12.12 59.62 -41.76
C LEU A 545 11.56 58.23 -42.12
N GLU A 546 12.38 57.35 -42.69
CA GLU A 546 12.03 55.95 -42.97
C GLU A 546 11.72 55.18 -41.67
N GLN A 547 12.52 55.37 -40.61
CA GLN A 547 12.23 54.77 -39.30
C GLN A 547 10.93 55.30 -38.69
N LYS A 548 10.61 56.59 -38.87
CA LYS A 548 9.35 57.17 -38.37
C LYS A 548 8.14 56.63 -39.12
N ILE A 549 8.20 56.57 -40.46
CA ILE A 549 7.06 56.07 -41.24
C ILE A 549 6.83 54.57 -41.02
N GLU A 550 7.89 53.79 -40.77
CA GLU A 550 7.78 52.36 -40.41
C GLU A 550 7.04 52.13 -39.08
N GLN A 551 7.03 53.12 -38.17
CA GLN A 551 6.24 53.07 -36.93
C GLN A 551 4.79 53.50 -37.11
N VAL A 552 4.51 54.40 -38.06
CA VAL A 552 3.16 54.95 -38.29
C VAL A 552 2.32 54.07 -39.20
N ILE A 553 2.91 53.46 -40.24
CA ILE A 553 2.19 52.58 -41.19
C ILE A 553 1.40 51.46 -40.48
N PRO A 554 1.97 50.68 -39.54
CA PRO A 554 1.22 49.63 -38.85
C PRO A 554 0.04 50.17 -38.03
N LYS A 555 0.13 51.39 -37.50
CA LYS A 555 -0.96 52.04 -36.76
C LYS A 555 -2.10 52.48 -37.67
N VAL A 556 -1.78 52.93 -38.88
CA VAL A 556 -2.79 53.26 -39.90
C VAL A 556 -3.45 51.98 -40.42
N ASP A 557 -2.68 50.93 -40.69
CA ASP A 557 -3.22 49.63 -41.09
C ASP A 557 -4.14 49.03 -40.00
N ALA A 558 -3.79 49.25 -38.72
CA ALA A 558 -4.58 48.82 -37.57
C ALA A 558 -5.91 49.56 -37.39
N LEU A 559 -6.16 50.65 -38.12
CA LEU A 559 -7.48 51.30 -38.17
C LEU A 559 -8.53 50.39 -38.79
N THR A 560 -8.14 49.43 -39.64
CA THR A 560 -9.05 48.39 -40.13
C THR A 560 -8.84 47.10 -39.36
N ILE A 561 -9.73 46.82 -38.41
CA ILE A 561 -9.68 45.61 -37.60
C ILE A 561 -10.25 44.46 -38.43
N THR A 562 -9.45 43.42 -38.67
CA THR A 562 -9.85 42.23 -39.46
C THR A 562 -9.90 40.96 -38.62
N ALA A 563 -10.64 39.95 -39.10
CA ALA A 563 -10.74 38.66 -38.43
C ALA A 563 -9.43 37.85 -38.55
N PRO A 564 -8.80 37.41 -37.43
CA PRO A 564 -7.57 36.62 -37.48
C PRO A 564 -7.79 35.17 -37.92
N PHE A 565 -9.01 34.63 -37.79
CA PHE A 565 -9.40 33.26 -38.16
C PHE A 565 -10.91 33.17 -38.42
N ASP A 566 -11.34 32.04 -38.99
CA ASP A 566 -12.75 31.77 -39.30
C ASP A 566 -13.58 31.49 -38.03
N GLY A 567 -14.73 32.15 -37.88
CA GLY A 567 -15.60 31.95 -36.72
C GLY A 567 -16.85 32.82 -36.74
N THR A 568 -17.62 32.80 -35.65
CA THR A 568 -18.89 33.51 -35.48
C THR A 568 -18.74 34.62 -34.45
N ILE A 569 -19.27 35.81 -34.73
CA ILE A 569 -19.26 36.95 -33.81
C ILE A 569 -20.22 36.69 -32.64
N SER A 570 -19.74 36.89 -31.40
CA SER A 570 -20.51 36.73 -30.16
C SER A 570 -20.41 37.99 -29.30
N THR A 571 -20.89 39.10 -29.83
CA THR A 571 -20.92 40.38 -29.10
C THR A 571 -22.25 41.05 -29.40
N ARG A 572 -23.11 41.12 -28.39
CA ARG A 572 -24.40 41.79 -28.50
C ARG A 572 -24.18 43.29 -28.62
N GLU A 573 -25.05 43.93 -29.40
CA GLU A 573 -25.13 45.40 -29.50
C GLU A 573 -23.84 46.10 -29.98
N LEU A 574 -23.07 45.45 -30.87
CA LEU A 574 -21.93 46.07 -31.57
C LEU A 574 -22.25 47.48 -32.11
N GLY A 575 -23.47 47.72 -32.56
CA GLY A 575 -23.93 49.03 -33.06
C GLY A 575 -23.83 50.19 -32.07
N VAL A 576 -23.71 49.94 -30.76
CA VAL A 576 -23.51 50.98 -29.73
C VAL A 576 -22.13 51.61 -29.82
N LEU A 577 -21.15 50.90 -30.38
CA LEU A 577 -19.79 51.41 -30.54
C LEU A 577 -19.68 52.45 -31.66
N ILE A 578 -20.67 52.61 -32.54
CA ILE A 578 -20.62 53.60 -33.63
C ILE A 578 -20.44 55.01 -33.04
N ASP A 579 -19.52 55.77 -33.62
CA ASP A 579 -19.10 57.11 -33.20
C ASP A 579 -18.48 57.20 -31.79
N CYS A 580 -18.19 56.08 -31.13
CA CYS A 580 -17.42 56.04 -29.88
C CYS A 580 -15.92 56.07 -30.14
N PHE A 581 -15.17 56.72 -29.24
CA PHE A 581 -13.72 56.70 -29.23
C PHE A 581 -13.22 55.45 -28.50
N VAL A 582 -12.32 54.70 -29.13
CA VAL A 582 -11.68 53.51 -28.55
C VAL A 582 -10.18 53.73 -28.47
N HIS A 583 -9.58 53.24 -27.39
CA HIS A 583 -8.14 53.24 -27.18
C HIS A 583 -7.50 51.94 -27.66
N GLU A 584 -6.22 52.00 -28.01
CA GLU A 584 -5.41 50.82 -28.28
C GLU A 584 -5.51 49.82 -27.12
N GLY A 585 -5.91 48.59 -27.44
CA GLY A 585 -6.15 47.52 -26.47
C GLY A 585 -7.58 47.40 -25.96
N ASP A 586 -8.50 48.29 -26.27
CA ASP A 586 -9.91 48.16 -25.90
C ASP A 586 -10.55 46.95 -26.59
N GLU A 587 -11.44 46.24 -25.88
CA GLU A 587 -12.19 45.09 -26.42
C GLU A 587 -13.29 45.57 -27.37
N ILE A 588 -13.23 45.13 -28.63
CA ILE A 588 -14.19 45.51 -29.67
C ILE A 588 -15.24 44.43 -29.87
N THR A 589 -14.78 43.20 -30.09
CA THR A 589 -15.67 42.07 -30.34
C THR A 589 -14.99 40.76 -30.01
N ARG A 590 -15.75 39.68 -30.08
CA ARG A 590 -15.34 38.34 -29.72
C ARG A 590 -15.70 37.37 -30.83
N ILE A 591 -14.72 36.61 -31.28
CA ILE A 591 -14.92 35.58 -32.32
C ILE A 591 -14.89 34.20 -31.64
N VAL A 592 -15.99 33.48 -31.78
CA VAL A 592 -16.14 32.09 -31.34
C VAL A 592 -15.86 31.20 -32.54
N ARG A 593 -14.96 30.21 -32.38
CA ARG A 593 -14.72 29.24 -33.45
C ARG A 593 -15.86 28.23 -33.49
N ASP A 594 -16.63 28.20 -34.58
CA ASP A 594 -17.71 27.22 -34.77
C ASP A 594 -17.16 25.78 -34.68
N GLY A 595 -17.70 24.99 -33.74
CA GLY A 595 -17.36 23.57 -33.55
C GLY A 595 -15.99 23.29 -32.90
N GLY A 596 -15.29 24.33 -32.42
CA GLY A 596 -14.01 24.17 -31.73
C GLY A 596 -14.21 23.70 -30.30
N VAL A 597 -14.25 22.39 -30.06
CA VAL A 597 -14.19 21.86 -28.71
C VAL A 597 -12.75 21.43 -28.41
N GLU A 598 -12.19 21.88 -27.29
CA GLU A 598 -10.88 21.45 -26.82
C GLU A 598 -11.00 20.50 -25.62
N VAL A 599 -9.99 19.66 -25.41
CA VAL A 599 -9.94 18.77 -24.25
C VAL A 599 -8.89 19.31 -23.30
N ILE A 600 -9.32 19.72 -22.10
CA ILE A 600 -8.45 20.20 -21.03
C ILE A 600 -8.19 19.07 -20.05
N GLY A 601 -6.96 18.56 -20.06
CA GLY A 601 -6.48 17.51 -19.16
C GLY A 601 -5.73 18.05 -17.95
N LEU A 602 -5.87 17.37 -16.82
CA LEU A 602 -5.12 17.64 -15.60
C LEU A 602 -3.92 16.69 -15.49
N ILE A 603 -2.72 17.26 -15.46
CA ILE A 603 -1.46 16.53 -15.25
C ILE A 603 -0.94 16.83 -13.85
N HIS A 604 -0.77 15.80 -13.02
CA HIS A 604 -0.14 15.97 -11.71
C HIS A 604 1.31 16.43 -11.86
N GLN A 605 1.80 17.23 -10.91
CA GLN A 605 3.15 17.81 -10.95
C GLN A 605 4.26 16.77 -11.18
N ASP A 606 4.12 15.55 -10.64
CA ASP A 606 5.11 14.48 -10.82
C ASP A 606 5.18 13.93 -12.25
N GLU A 607 4.09 14.05 -13.02
CA GLU A 607 3.98 13.43 -14.33
C GLU A 607 4.39 14.38 -15.47
N ILE A 608 4.64 15.66 -15.17
CA ILE A 608 4.93 16.70 -16.16
C ILE A 608 6.17 16.37 -17.00
N ALA A 609 7.23 15.83 -16.40
CA ALA A 609 8.46 15.49 -17.10
C ALA A 609 8.25 14.38 -18.15
N THR A 610 7.30 13.48 -17.89
CA THR A 610 6.90 12.45 -18.85
C THR A 610 5.98 13.06 -19.91
N ALA A 611 4.96 13.81 -19.50
CA ALA A 611 3.97 14.37 -20.40
C ALA A 611 4.57 15.37 -21.41
N LYS A 612 5.59 16.15 -21.00
CA LYS A 612 6.31 17.07 -21.90
C LYS A 612 6.92 16.39 -23.12
N LYS A 613 7.31 15.11 -23.02
CA LYS A 613 7.86 14.34 -24.15
C LYS A 613 6.81 14.04 -25.24
N TYR A 614 5.54 14.12 -24.89
CA TYR A 614 4.41 13.82 -25.77
C TYR A 614 3.76 15.08 -26.37
N VAL A 615 4.27 16.28 -26.06
CA VAL A 615 3.78 17.52 -26.65
C VAL A 615 4.06 17.50 -28.16
N GLY A 616 3.02 17.76 -28.94
CA GLY A 616 3.05 17.69 -30.39
C GLY A 616 2.82 16.29 -30.98
N LEU A 617 2.66 15.24 -30.18
CA LEU A 617 2.37 13.88 -30.65
C LEU A 617 0.85 13.58 -30.67
N PRO A 618 0.41 12.64 -31.52
CA PRO A 618 -0.98 12.16 -31.50
C PRO A 618 -1.27 11.42 -30.20
N VAL A 619 -2.46 11.66 -29.64
CA VAL A 619 -2.93 11.07 -28.39
C VAL A 619 -4.32 10.46 -28.59
N THR A 620 -4.57 9.35 -27.90
CA THR A 620 -5.89 8.69 -27.95
C THR A 620 -6.75 9.20 -26.81
N ILE A 621 -7.94 9.71 -27.12
CA ILE A 621 -8.92 10.19 -26.15
C ILE A 621 -10.02 9.12 -26.06
N ARG A 622 -10.48 8.79 -24.86
CA ARG A 622 -11.61 7.86 -24.66
C ARG A 622 -12.65 8.50 -23.77
N ASP A 623 -13.90 8.46 -24.23
CA ASP A 623 -15.06 8.85 -23.44
C ASP A 623 -15.44 7.77 -22.41
N VAL A 624 -16.43 8.04 -21.56
CA VAL A 624 -16.95 7.14 -20.52
C VAL A 624 -17.41 5.80 -21.10
N SER A 625 -17.90 5.76 -22.35
CA SER A 625 -18.25 4.54 -23.09
C SER A 625 -17.05 3.85 -23.76
N TYR A 626 -15.82 4.23 -23.47
CA TYR A 626 -14.57 3.70 -24.03
C TYR A 626 -14.41 3.83 -25.56
N ARG A 627 -15.20 4.69 -26.21
CA ARG A 627 -15.05 4.99 -27.64
C ARG A 627 -13.76 5.78 -27.89
N PRO A 628 -12.89 5.35 -28.82
CA PRO A 628 -11.63 6.04 -29.10
C PRO A 628 -11.83 7.21 -30.07
N TYR A 629 -11.28 8.35 -29.70
CA TYR A 629 -11.13 9.53 -30.54
C TYR A 629 -9.64 9.85 -30.67
N GLN A 630 -9.23 10.36 -31.82
CA GLN A 630 -7.85 10.80 -32.04
C GLN A 630 -7.76 12.30 -31.78
N GLY A 631 -6.68 12.70 -31.12
CA GLY A 631 -6.34 14.10 -30.87
C GLY A 631 -4.84 14.33 -30.89
N ARG A 632 -4.42 15.57 -30.63
CA ARG A 632 -3.00 15.95 -30.55
C ARG A 632 -2.78 16.80 -29.31
N LEU A 633 -1.79 16.45 -28.48
CA LEU A 633 -1.42 17.28 -27.35
C LEU A 633 -0.73 18.55 -27.88
N GLN A 634 -1.41 19.68 -27.90
CA GLN A 634 -0.84 20.93 -28.41
C GLN A 634 0.19 21.50 -27.43
N ARG A 635 -0.25 21.70 -26.17
CA ARG A 635 0.52 22.45 -25.18
C ARG A 635 0.17 21.99 -23.77
N ILE A 636 1.13 22.16 -22.87
CA ILE A 636 0.94 22.09 -21.42
C ILE A 636 1.22 23.50 -20.87
N ASP A 637 0.30 24.03 -20.09
CA ASP A 637 0.44 25.35 -19.49
C ASP A 637 1.62 25.35 -18.52
N PRO A 638 2.47 26.40 -18.51
CA PRO A 638 3.70 26.40 -17.72
C PRO A 638 3.47 26.61 -16.23
N ARG A 639 2.28 27.06 -15.82
CA ARG A 639 1.91 27.34 -14.43
C ARG A 639 0.97 26.26 -13.92
N ALA A 640 1.28 25.69 -12.77
CA ALA A 640 0.37 24.77 -12.09
C ALA A 640 -0.77 25.57 -11.44
N SER A 641 -1.99 25.06 -11.53
CA SER A 641 -3.19 25.65 -10.96
C SER A 641 -3.79 24.74 -9.88
N TYR A 642 -4.45 25.36 -8.92
CA TYR A 642 -5.33 24.69 -7.95
C TYR A 642 -6.80 24.76 -8.37
N GLN A 643 -7.10 25.48 -9.44
CA GLN A 643 -8.46 25.58 -9.97
C GLN A 643 -8.79 24.35 -10.78
N LEU A 644 -10.03 23.90 -10.60
CA LEU A 644 -10.58 22.78 -11.35
C LEU A 644 -11.21 23.33 -12.65
N PRO A 645 -10.78 22.86 -13.85
CA PRO A 645 -11.33 23.35 -15.12
C PRO A 645 -12.82 23.05 -15.30
N ASP A 646 -13.28 21.93 -14.74
CA ASP A 646 -14.66 21.47 -14.86
C ASP A 646 -15.05 20.63 -13.63
N GLN A 647 -16.23 20.89 -13.06
CA GLN A 647 -16.72 20.20 -11.85
C GLN A 647 -16.91 18.69 -12.05
N SER A 648 -17.14 18.23 -13.28
CA SER A 648 -17.30 16.81 -13.59
C SER A 648 -16.05 15.98 -13.25
N LEU A 649 -14.87 16.60 -13.19
CA LEU A 649 -13.60 15.96 -12.84
C LEU A 649 -13.42 15.72 -11.33
N ALA A 650 -14.18 16.42 -10.49
CA ALA A 650 -14.09 16.31 -9.05
C ALA A 650 -14.74 15.02 -8.51
N ALA A 651 -14.10 14.42 -7.49
CA ALA A 651 -14.54 13.17 -6.85
C ALA A 651 -15.99 13.20 -6.32
N PRO A 652 -16.47 14.29 -5.67
CA PRO A 652 -17.89 14.43 -5.28
C PRO A 652 -18.88 14.27 -6.43
N PHE A 653 -18.51 14.64 -7.67
CA PHE A 653 -19.33 14.48 -8.87
C PHE A 653 -19.02 13.18 -9.65
N GLY A 654 -18.38 12.22 -8.98
CA GLY A 654 -17.98 10.93 -9.56
C GLY A 654 -16.75 10.99 -10.46
N GLY A 655 -16.02 12.11 -10.48
CA GLY A 655 -14.75 12.27 -11.19
C GLY A 655 -13.56 11.62 -10.47
N PRO A 656 -12.39 11.50 -11.12
CA PRO A 656 -11.23 10.81 -10.55
C PRO A 656 -10.33 11.71 -9.68
N ILE A 657 -10.57 13.02 -9.63
CA ILE A 657 -9.67 13.98 -8.98
C ILE A 657 -10.17 14.37 -7.60
N GLN A 658 -9.30 14.26 -6.60
CA GLN A 658 -9.60 14.69 -5.24
C GLN A 658 -9.58 16.22 -5.15
N VAL A 659 -10.60 16.76 -4.49
CA VAL A 659 -10.78 18.19 -4.29
C VAL A 659 -11.12 18.50 -2.84
N THR A 660 -10.76 19.70 -2.39
CA THR A 660 -11.11 20.26 -1.09
C THR A 660 -12.09 21.41 -1.31
N LYS A 661 -13.03 21.60 -0.37
CA LYS A 661 -13.92 22.77 -0.41
C LYS A 661 -13.09 24.02 -0.14
N SER A 662 -13.33 25.06 -0.93
CA SER A 662 -12.71 26.37 -0.72
C SER A 662 -13.37 27.04 0.49
N ASP A 663 -12.63 27.24 1.60
CA ASP A 663 -13.12 27.95 2.79
C ASP A 663 -13.07 29.48 2.65
N THR A 664 -12.57 30.01 1.52
CA THR A 664 -12.45 31.45 1.27
C THR A 664 -13.54 31.94 0.31
N ASP A 665 -14.50 32.70 0.85
CA ASP A 665 -15.30 33.72 0.13
C ASP A 665 -14.37 34.86 -0.31
N ASP A 666 -13.56 34.62 -1.34
CA ASP A 666 -12.73 35.67 -1.94
C ASP A 666 -13.57 36.38 -3.03
N PRO A 667 -13.97 37.66 -2.90
CA PRO A 667 -15.04 38.27 -3.70
C PRO A 667 -14.70 38.58 -5.17
N GLY A 668 -13.60 38.04 -5.71
CA GLY A 668 -13.03 38.45 -6.99
C GLY A 668 -12.97 37.41 -8.10
N HIS A 669 -13.21 36.12 -7.83
CA HIS A 669 -13.03 35.05 -8.82
C HIS A 669 -14.17 34.02 -8.78
N ASP A 670 -14.79 33.80 -9.95
CA ASP A 670 -15.95 32.94 -10.19
C ASP A 670 -15.94 31.57 -9.45
N GLU A 671 -17.02 31.35 -8.71
CA GLU A 671 -17.84 30.14 -8.51
C GLU A 671 -17.24 28.71 -8.59
N SER A 672 -15.96 28.48 -8.28
CA SER A 672 -15.49 27.09 -8.03
C SER A 672 -15.54 26.75 -6.53
N VAL A 673 -16.61 26.08 -6.09
CA VAL A 673 -16.80 25.56 -4.71
C VAL A 673 -15.67 24.61 -4.29
N PHE A 674 -14.97 24.01 -5.26
CA PHE A 674 -13.94 22.99 -5.07
C PHE A 674 -12.58 23.42 -5.66
N ARG A 675 -11.51 23.23 -4.88
CA ARG A 675 -10.10 23.39 -5.30
C ARG A 675 -9.38 22.04 -5.30
N LEU A 676 -8.39 21.90 -6.17
CA LEU A 676 -7.54 20.70 -6.23
C LEU A 676 -6.71 20.57 -4.94
N VAL A 677 -6.59 19.35 -4.40
CA VAL A 677 -5.76 19.06 -3.21
C VAL A 677 -4.27 19.32 -3.48
N ALA A 678 -3.84 19.11 -4.72
CA ALA A 678 -2.47 19.28 -5.19
C ALA A 678 -2.44 20.09 -6.49
N PRO A 679 -1.35 20.84 -6.76
CA PRO A 679 -1.24 21.64 -7.97
C PRO A 679 -1.15 20.74 -9.22
N HIS A 680 -1.97 21.03 -10.23
CA HIS A 680 -1.97 20.32 -11.52
C HIS A 680 -1.64 21.28 -12.67
N PHE A 681 -0.98 20.77 -13.70
CA PHE A 681 -0.75 21.48 -14.95
C PHE A 681 -1.87 21.17 -15.93
N LEU A 682 -2.34 22.20 -16.62
CA LEU A 682 -3.38 22.06 -17.65
C LEU A 682 -2.75 21.65 -18.98
N ALA A 683 -3.30 20.61 -19.59
CA ALA A 683 -2.88 20.08 -20.87
C ALA A 683 -3.99 20.29 -21.89
N ARG A 684 -3.70 21.05 -22.95
CA ARG A 684 -4.65 21.34 -24.02
C ARG A 684 -4.46 20.35 -25.15
N VAL A 685 -5.51 19.61 -25.45
CA VAL A 685 -5.52 18.57 -26.47
C VAL A 685 -6.57 18.91 -27.52
N ASP A 686 -6.12 19.03 -28.76
CA ASP A 686 -7.00 19.23 -29.90
C ASP A 686 -7.69 17.92 -30.27
N LEU A 687 -8.98 18.02 -30.57
CA LEU A 687 -9.76 16.92 -31.14
C LEU A 687 -9.67 16.91 -32.66
N SER A 688 -9.65 15.72 -33.24
CA SER A 688 -9.92 15.54 -34.69
C SER A 688 -11.36 15.96 -35.04
N ALA A 689 -11.62 16.30 -36.31
CA ALA A 689 -12.94 16.73 -36.78
C ALA A 689 -14.08 15.76 -36.42
N ALA A 690 -13.81 14.45 -36.39
CA ALA A 690 -14.78 13.44 -35.96
C ALA A 690 -15.11 13.52 -34.47
N GLY A 691 -14.12 13.89 -33.63
CA GLY A 691 -14.30 14.09 -32.19
C GLY A 691 -15.02 15.39 -31.85
N GLN A 692 -14.73 16.47 -32.59
CA GLN A 692 -15.35 17.79 -32.40
C GLN A 692 -16.88 17.76 -32.56
N ASN A 693 -17.40 16.95 -33.49
CA ASN A 693 -18.85 16.85 -33.72
C ASN A 693 -19.59 15.89 -32.77
N GLN A 694 -18.88 14.98 -32.10
CA GLN A 694 -19.50 13.93 -31.27
C GLN A 694 -19.37 14.16 -29.77
N LEU A 695 -18.29 14.83 -29.34
CA LEU A 695 -18.07 15.15 -27.94
C LEU A 695 -18.75 16.48 -27.61
N LYS A 696 -19.56 16.46 -26.55
CA LYS A 696 -20.22 17.66 -26.03
C LYS A 696 -19.41 18.26 -24.89
N THR A 697 -19.47 19.58 -24.76
CA THR A 697 -18.90 20.32 -23.64
C THR A 697 -19.40 19.79 -22.30
N GLY A 698 -18.52 19.74 -21.30
CA GLY A 698 -18.76 19.12 -19.99
C GLY A 698 -18.64 17.59 -19.97
N SER A 699 -18.41 16.94 -21.12
CA SER A 699 -18.20 15.49 -21.15
C SER A 699 -16.83 15.12 -20.55
N ARG A 700 -16.80 14.04 -19.77
CA ARG A 700 -15.57 13.52 -19.16
C ARG A 700 -14.86 12.57 -20.08
N VAL A 701 -13.60 12.84 -20.35
CA VAL A 701 -12.76 11.99 -21.20
C VAL A 701 -11.46 11.63 -20.50
N ARG A 702 -10.83 10.56 -20.96
CA ARG A 702 -9.49 10.16 -20.53
C ARG A 702 -8.56 10.25 -21.72
N VAL A 703 -7.46 11.00 -21.57
CA VAL A 703 -6.44 11.10 -22.62
C VAL A 703 -5.29 10.15 -22.29
N TYR A 704 -4.91 9.36 -23.29
CA TYR A 704 -3.80 8.41 -23.25
C TYR A 704 -2.64 9.02 -24.03
N LEU A 705 -1.63 9.50 -23.30
CA LEU A 705 -0.49 10.20 -23.91
C LEU A 705 0.51 9.22 -24.53
N GLY A 706 0.73 8.06 -23.91
CA GLY A 706 1.73 7.09 -24.32
C GLY A 706 2.16 6.20 -23.15
N TYR A 707 3.38 5.66 -23.19
CA TYR A 707 3.91 4.76 -22.16
C TYR A 707 5.01 5.42 -21.32
N ARG A 708 5.07 5.05 -20.03
CA ARG A 708 6.25 5.30 -19.20
C ARG A 708 7.32 4.26 -19.51
N HIS A 709 8.55 4.73 -19.69
CA HIS A 709 9.73 3.89 -19.85
C HIS A 709 10.51 3.72 -18.53
N ASP A 710 9.98 4.18 -17.40
CA ASP A 710 10.68 4.09 -16.12
C ASP A 710 10.76 2.64 -15.65
N SER A 711 11.96 2.24 -15.22
CA SER A 711 12.22 0.96 -14.52
C SER A 711 11.47 0.89 -13.19
N LEU A 712 11.25 -0.32 -12.68
CA LEU A 712 10.60 -0.52 -11.38
C LEU A 712 11.41 0.16 -10.25
N ALA A 713 12.74 0.10 -10.33
CA ALA A 713 13.65 0.82 -9.42
C ALA A 713 13.42 2.34 -9.46
N GLN A 714 13.39 2.95 -10.66
CA GLN A 714 13.14 4.39 -10.80
C GLN A 714 11.78 4.78 -10.20
N ARG A 715 10.73 3.98 -10.43
CA ARG A 715 9.39 4.23 -9.86
C ARG A 715 9.40 4.21 -8.34
N ILE A 716 10.01 3.19 -7.74
CA ILE A 716 10.15 3.10 -6.28
C ILE A 716 10.91 4.32 -5.77
N THR A 717 12.02 4.70 -6.41
CA THR A 717 12.79 5.87 -5.95
C THR A 717 12.03 7.19 -6.09
N THR A 718 11.29 7.40 -7.18
CA THR A 718 10.47 8.61 -7.37
C THR A 718 9.33 8.65 -6.35
N ALA A 719 8.66 7.52 -6.11
CA ALA A 719 7.63 7.42 -5.07
C ALA A 719 8.21 7.72 -3.67
N LEU A 720 9.37 7.14 -3.33
CA LEU A 720 10.07 7.40 -2.07
C LEU A 720 10.47 8.87 -1.91
N ARG A 721 10.98 9.51 -2.97
CA ARG A 721 11.31 10.94 -2.94
C ARG A 721 10.07 11.81 -2.77
N HIS A 722 9.00 11.52 -3.51
CA HIS A 722 7.74 12.26 -3.41
C HIS A 722 7.18 12.20 -1.98
N LEU A 723 7.16 11.01 -1.39
CA LEU A 723 6.74 10.81 0.00
C LEU A 723 7.66 11.52 1.01
N TRP A 724 8.99 11.50 0.79
CA TRP A 724 9.94 12.25 1.62
C TRP A 724 9.75 13.77 1.54
N HIS A 725 9.43 14.30 0.36
CA HIS A 725 9.15 15.73 0.21
C HIS A 725 7.81 16.12 0.87
N LEU A 726 6.79 15.27 0.80
CA LEU A 726 5.51 15.46 1.50
C LEU A 726 5.68 15.46 3.02
N THR A 727 6.50 14.55 3.59
CA THR A 727 6.76 14.53 5.04
C THR A 727 7.54 15.76 5.48
N ARG A 728 8.51 16.24 4.68
CA ARG A 728 9.28 17.45 4.99
C ARG A 728 8.46 18.73 4.86
N ALA A 729 7.53 18.79 3.91
CA ALA A 729 6.60 19.92 3.77
C ALA A 729 5.64 20.00 4.97
N ARG A 730 5.12 18.85 5.45
CA ARG A 730 4.29 18.76 6.66
C ARG A 730 5.04 18.99 7.98
N ALA A 731 6.36 18.87 8.01
CA ALA A 731 7.16 19.14 9.20
C ALA A 731 7.56 20.63 9.33
N LYS A 732 7.28 21.45 8.31
CA LYS A 732 7.63 22.88 8.25
C LYS A 732 6.42 23.82 8.31
N GLY A 733 5.20 23.29 8.20
CA GLY A 733 3.95 23.98 8.51
C GLY A 733 3.32 23.32 9.72
#